data_AF-A0AB33V8M0-F1
#
_entry.id   AF-A0AB33V8M0-F1
#
_cell.length_a   1.000
_cell.length_b   1.000
_cell.length_c   1.000
_cell.angle_alpha   90.00
_cell.angle_beta   90.00
_cell.angle_gamma   90.00
#
_symmetry.space_group_name_H-M   'P 1'
#
loop_
_entity.id
_entity.type
_entity.pdbx_description
1 polymer ?
#
loop_
_entity_poly.entity_id
_entity_poly.type
_entity_poly.pdbx_seq_one_letter_code
_entity_poly.pdbx_strand_id
1 'polypeptide(L)'
;MEREGPAASKETPYFPDNERRVTDLNGQILLTPDTNPGMDRLWCRHLARAYQRAAEDDDNGKFDFSRFAMVGEPHYDNFVDRAWRDNYLPPFEENLGLAPAMQRTVIDGDRFGVFLGEAFKELASTGKNHATAILVTANFSETAVADERYTGHALSVSMRIKQDGESRDVYVARVYDPNRTLTHKRVRVTDLQLLERLTFHDFLDTDVDYGRPSVLTVVSPSLSLEHDPALTRTGDATLKGRLHLAMQANMPWEVRAVARQLRNPATRANLSDEERIALLAGKDTSGATALGAAMLWGYVDAMAMYGLTLRESDLKPEAQAELLAAKDAEGVPALQLAVQNGHEDTVSEYGKLVFCSGLDPEMQAGLLAARRSADGLPAMALALLPSQRANDIPSLGAIPLHLYGAMVLRSGLPVDMQAELLAGKSPEGVPALQLAVLLGHQAEVLAYGELVRGSGLPLATQAELLEAKRPNGIPTMEFVLLPPPGAEALSNLEDSLRAYGTMILQSGLPVETQIDLLTSRKRPELQGVPTFYLAMAGQKDGKLVACFASMVLRSELPEDAKVMLLAASVPKYGLPALWRAVDLGNGATACQFAREVLQSELAVSAKVELLAGKDATGTPALAVAMAKGARGTASFLVRQILCSDLPDAMKVELLAGKNAKGVTALEGAVKADRLGVVKACRNIIRRSELPPAMQAELLAGI
;
A
#
# COMPACT_ATOMS: atom_id res chain seq x y z
N MET A 1 61.03 -5.32 28.15
CA MET A 1 61.66 -6.19 27.15
C MET A 1 61.54 -7.62 27.66
N GLU A 2 60.41 -8.26 27.39
CA GLU A 2 60.27 -9.72 27.41
C GLU A 2 59.57 -10.06 26.09
N ARG A 3 60.28 -10.79 25.25
CA ARG A 3 59.88 -11.20 23.91
C ARG A 3 59.20 -12.56 23.98
N GLU A 4 58.15 -12.69 23.17
CA GLU A 4 57.83 -13.87 22.35
C GLU A 4 57.58 -15.19 23.12
N GLY A 5 56.31 -15.44 23.43
CA GLY A 5 55.77 -16.79 23.24
C GLY A 5 55.89 -17.21 21.76
N PRO A 6 55.88 -18.52 21.46
CA PRO A 6 56.09 -19.02 20.10
C PRO A 6 55.17 -18.29 19.13
N ALA A 7 55.74 -17.68 18.09
CA ALA A 7 54.98 -16.96 17.08
C ALA A 7 53.91 -17.90 16.52
N ALA A 8 52.64 -17.62 16.85
CA ALA A 8 51.51 -18.39 16.33
C ALA A 8 51.65 -18.47 14.81
N SER A 9 51.51 -19.68 14.25
CA SER A 9 51.64 -19.89 12.82
C SER A 9 50.73 -18.92 12.07
N LYS A 10 51.26 -18.24 11.06
CA LYS A 10 50.48 -17.31 10.22
C LYS A 10 49.62 -18.04 9.19
N GLU A 11 49.70 -19.37 9.17
CA GLU A 11 48.97 -20.29 8.28
C GLU A 11 47.56 -20.61 8.81
N THR A 12 47.28 -20.32 10.08
CA THR A 12 45.90 -20.28 10.61
C THR A 12 45.40 -18.83 10.71
N PRO A 13 44.09 -18.56 10.68
CA PRO A 13 43.57 -17.20 10.81
C PRO A 13 43.96 -16.53 12.14
N TYR A 14 44.57 -15.35 12.08
CA TYR A 14 44.98 -14.55 13.24
C TYR A 14 44.67 -13.06 13.03
N PHE A 15 44.43 -12.31 14.10
CA PHE A 15 44.39 -10.84 13.99
C PHE A 15 45.81 -10.28 14.12
N PRO A 16 46.26 -9.41 13.19
CA PRO A 16 47.64 -8.94 13.10
C PRO A 16 48.07 -7.94 14.18
N ASP A 17 47.12 -7.32 14.90
CA ASP A 17 47.36 -6.36 15.98
C ASP A 17 46.42 -6.70 17.16
N ASN A 18 46.91 -6.72 18.40
CA ASN A 18 46.13 -7.06 19.59
C ASN A 18 45.41 -5.84 20.18
N GLU A 19 45.94 -4.63 20.01
CA GLU A 19 45.42 -3.43 20.68
C GLU A 19 44.13 -2.92 20.03
N ARG A 20 43.96 -3.14 18.71
CA ARG A 20 42.82 -2.64 17.91
C ARG A 20 41.59 -3.57 17.92
N ARG A 21 41.62 -4.64 18.72
CA ARG A 21 40.71 -5.79 18.62
C ARG A 21 39.30 -5.59 19.21
N VAL A 22 39.06 -4.56 20.02
CA VAL A 22 37.85 -4.47 20.87
C VAL A 22 36.84 -3.42 20.38
N THR A 23 37.16 -2.68 19.31
CA THR A 23 36.28 -1.62 18.80
C THR A 23 35.22 -2.20 17.88
N ASP A 24 33.96 -2.04 18.28
CA ASP A 24 32.77 -2.32 17.49
C ASP A 24 32.05 -0.99 17.21
N LEU A 25 31.91 -0.61 15.94
CA LEU A 25 31.13 0.55 15.49
C LEU A 25 29.84 0.13 14.78
N ASN A 26 29.58 -1.18 14.63
CA ASN A 26 28.41 -1.70 13.96
C ASN A 26 27.14 -1.29 14.72
N GLY A 27 26.24 -0.58 14.05
CA GLY A 27 25.01 -0.06 14.65
C GLY A 27 25.24 1.06 15.67
N GLN A 28 26.46 1.59 15.83
CA GLN A 28 26.74 2.59 16.87
C GLN A 28 26.68 4.03 16.37
N ILE A 29 26.82 4.26 15.06
CA ILE A 29 26.93 5.60 14.46
C ILE A 29 25.62 5.98 13.78
N LEU A 30 25.06 7.15 14.11
CA LEU A 30 23.85 7.69 13.47
C LEU A 30 24.18 8.38 12.13
N LEU A 31 23.27 8.25 11.15
CA LEU A 31 23.37 8.85 9.82
C LEU A 31 22.90 10.32 9.80
N THR A 32 21.91 10.68 10.62
CA THR A 32 21.42 12.06 10.77
C THR A 32 21.02 12.36 12.22
N PRO A 33 21.30 13.58 12.75
CA PRO A 33 21.06 13.89 14.17
C PRO A 33 19.59 13.90 14.65
N ASP A 34 18.60 13.87 13.76
CA ASP A 34 17.19 14.14 14.09
C ASP A 34 16.20 13.11 13.53
N THR A 35 16.63 11.86 13.30
CA THR A 35 15.82 10.84 12.63
C THR A 35 15.71 9.53 13.42
N ASN A 36 14.92 8.57 12.92
CA ASN A 36 14.59 7.33 13.63
C ASN A 36 15.87 6.53 13.93
N PRO A 37 16.26 6.38 15.22
CA PRO A 37 17.50 5.72 15.59
C PRO A 37 17.56 4.25 15.16
N GLY A 38 16.44 3.59 14.86
CA GLY A 38 16.46 2.19 14.37
C GLY A 38 16.91 2.05 12.92
N MET A 39 16.60 3.04 12.07
CA MET A 39 16.79 2.97 10.62
C MET A 39 18.07 3.69 10.17
N ASP A 40 18.42 4.79 10.85
CA ASP A 40 19.49 5.68 10.43
C ASP A 40 20.81 5.42 11.16
N ARG A 41 21.31 4.18 11.09
CA ARG A 41 22.60 3.76 11.67
C ARG A 41 23.55 3.14 10.64
N LEU A 42 24.85 3.28 10.87
CA LEU A 42 25.87 2.51 10.15
C LEU A 42 25.91 1.05 10.63
N TRP A 43 25.19 0.19 9.92
CA TRP A 43 25.22 -1.26 10.07
C TRP A 43 26.41 -1.94 9.35
N CYS A 44 26.62 -3.23 9.65
CA CYS A 44 27.70 -4.08 9.13
C CYS A 44 27.86 -4.00 7.61
N ARG A 45 26.75 -4.01 6.86
CA ARG A 45 26.70 -3.87 5.40
C ARG A 45 27.44 -2.63 4.88
N HIS A 46 27.34 -1.51 5.59
CA HIS A 46 27.97 -0.26 5.17
C HIS A 46 29.48 -0.32 5.43
N LEU A 47 29.87 -0.78 6.61
CA LEU A 47 31.28 -0.90 7.02
C LEU A 47 32.02 -1.93 6.16
N ALA A 48 31.39 -3.07 5.85
CA ALA A 48 31.95 -4.10 4.98
C ALA A 48 32.20 -3.56 3.56
N ARG A 49 31.23 -2.82 3.00
CA ARG A 49 31.37 -2.22 1.66
C ARG A 49 32.43 -1.11 1.61
N ALA A 50 32.51 -0.29 2.65
CA ALA A 50 33.57 0.71 2.79
C ALA A 50 34.97 0.08 2.82
N TYR A 51 35.13 -1.00 3.61
CA TYR A 51 36.38 -1.77 3.64
C TYR A 51 36.72 -2.34 2.26
N GLN A 52 35.74 -2.98 1.61
CA GLN A 52 35.94 -3.62 0.31
C GLN A 52 36.43 -2.62 -0.75
N ARG A 53 35.77 -1.47 -0.90
CA ARG A 53 36.16 -0.45 -1.89
C ARG A 53 37.54 0.12 -1.62
N ALA A 54 37.85 0.45 -0.37
CA ALA A 54 39.17 0.94 -0.04
C ALA A 54 40.26 -0.12 -0.24
N ALA A 55 39.94 -1.42 -0.10
CA ALA A 55 40.85 -2.49 -0.48
C ALA A 55 40.95 -2.64 -2.00
N GLU A 56 39.88 -2.43 -2.78
CA GLU A 56 39.90 -2.40 -4.26
C GLU A 56 40.81 -1.30 -4.81
N ASP A 57 40.74 -0.10 -4.23
CA ASP A 57 41.51 1.08 -4.67
C ASP A 57 43.00 1.03 -4.28
N ASP A 58 43.37 0.19 -3.31
CA ASP A 58 44.74 0.03 -2.86
C ASP A 58 45.42 -1.15 -3.59
N ASP A 59 46.50 -0.87 -4.32
CA ASP A 59 47.33 -1.88 -5.01
C ASP A 59 47.85 -3.00 -4.05
N ASN A 60 47.79 -2.75 -2.74
CA ASN A 60 48.19 -3.70 -1.71
C ASN A 60 47.05 -4.50 -1.06
N GLY A 61 45.79 -4.22 -1.42
CA GLY A 61 44.58 -4.75 -0.82
C GLY A 61 44.44 -4.47 0.68
N LYS A 62 45.00 -3.35 1.16
CA LYS A 62 45.03 -2.99 2.58
C LYS A 62 44.12 -1.80 2.85
N PHE A 63 43.26 -1.96 3.84
CA PHE A 63 42.56 -0.84 4.45
C PHE A 63 43.47 -0.11 5.45
N ASP A 64 43.55 1.23 5.35
CA ASP A 64 44.19 2.06 6.35
C ASP A 64 43.22 2.40 7.49
N PHE A 65 43.29 1.64 8.57
CA PHE A 65 42.46 1.84 9.76
C PHE A 65 42.72 3.18 10.47
N SER A 66 43.81 3.89 10.18
CA SER A 66 44.01 5.25 10.73
C SER A 66 42.97 6.23 10.19
N ARG A 67 42.35 5.95 9.04
CA ARG A 67 41.18 6.69 8.55
C ARG A 67 39.96 6.60 9.48
N PHE A 68 39.91 5.58 10.35
CA PHE A 68 38.89 5.44 11.40
C PHE A 68 39.36 5.93 12.77
N ALA A 69 40.67 6.16 12.96
CA ALA A 69 41.22 6.67 14.20
C ALA A 69 41.01 8.19 14.26
N MET A 70 39.95 8.63 14.92
CA MET A 70 39.55 10.04 14.96
C MET A 70 39.78 10.71 16.31
N VAL A 71 39.95 12.03 16.27
CA VAL A 71 39.83 12.91 17.44
C VAL A 71 38.40 13.48 17.43
N GLY A 72 37.51 12.93 18.26
CA GLY A 72 36.10 13.34 18.34
C GLY A 72 35.12 12.17 18.20
N GLU A 73 33.80 12.46 18.19
CA GLU A 73 32.78 11.42 17.98
C GLU A 73 32.78 10.90 16.53
N PRO A 74 32.65 9.58 16.31
CA PRO A 74 32.60 8.99 14.97
C PRO A 74 31.41 9.53 14.17
N HIS A 75 31.67 10.13 13.01
CA HIS A 75 30.65 10.62 12.09
C HIS A 75 30.63 9.78 10.80
N TYR A 76 29.46 9.60 10.19
CA TYR A 76 29.29 8.69 9.05
C TYR A 76 30.13 9.08 7.81
N ASP A 77 30.38 10.37 7.58
CA ASP A 77 31.21 10.88 6.47
C ASP A 77 32.65 10.34 6.47
N ASN A 78 33.10 9.81 7.60
CA ASN A 78 34.43 9.22 7.71
C ASN A 78 34.49 7.79 7.15
N PHE A 79 33.33 7.14 7.00
CA PHE A 79 33.19 5.75 6.54
C PHE A 79 32.63 5.70 5.11
N VAL A 80 31.92 6.75 4.70
CA VAL A 80 31.03 6.77 3.54
C VAL A 80 31.18 8.11 2.82
N ASP A 81 31.51 8.10 1.52
CA ASP A 81 31.57 9.34 0.70
C ASP A 81 30.17 9.97 0.52
N ARG A 82 30.08 11.29 0.33
CA ARG A 82 28.82 12.02 0.10
C ARG A 82 28.04 11.50 -1.11
N ALA A 83 28.70 11.12 -2.19
CA ALA A 83 28.02 10.50 -3.33
C ALA A 83 27.38 9.14 -2.96
N TRP A 84 27.89 8.49 -1.91
CA TRP A 84 27.36 7.23 -1.40
C TRP A 84 26.22 7.46 -0.40
N ARG A 85 26.27 8.56 0.36
CA ARG A 85 25.17 9.06 1.19
C ARG A 85 23.89 9.24 0.36
N ASP A 86 23.96 9.93 -0.76
CA ASP A 86 22.76 10.34 -1.51
C ASP A 86 22.11 9.20 -2.32
N ASN A 87 22.81 8.07 -2.51
CA ASN A 87 22.35 6.95 -3.36
C ASN A 87 22.06 5.65 -2.61
N TYR A 88 22.51 5.47 -1.35
CA TYR A 88 22.60 4.14 -0.73
C TYR A 88 22.13 4.03 0.73
N LEU A 89 21.42 5.05 1.24
CA LEU A 89 20.97 5.12 2.63
C LEU A 89 19.73 4.27 3.04
N PRO A 90 18.87 3.73 2.15
CA PRO A 90 17.79 2.86 2.61
C PRO A 90 18.32 1.51 3.16
N PRO A 91 17.70 0.94 4.21
CA PRO A 91 18.24 -0.15 5.05
C PRO A 91 18.25 -1.56 4.41
N PHE A 92 18.31 -1.62 3.10
CA PHE A 92 17.59 -2.60 2.32
C PHE A 92 18.45 -2.95 1.07
N GLU A 93 18.78 -4.24 0.88
CA GLU A 93 19.96 -4.76 0.15
C GLU A 93 20.14 -4.30 -1.30
N GLU A 94 19.09 -3.82 -1.97
CA GLU A 94 19.19 -3.12 -3.26
C GLU A 94 20.22 -1.99 -3.25
N ASN A 95 20.58 -1.47 -2.07
CA ASN A 95 21.50 -0.36 -1.90
C ASN A 95 22.89 -0.69 -1.34
N LEU A 96 23.33 -1.95 -1.35
CA LEU A 96 24.78 -2.23 -1.22
C LEU A 96 25.61 -1.64 -2.41
N GLY A 97 24.95 -1.07 -3.42
CA GLY A 97 25.58 -0.60 -4.65
C GLY A 97 26.22 -1.73 -5.44
N LEU A 98 25.66 -2.93 -5.32
CA LEU A 98 26.07 -4.10 -6.09
C LEU A 98 25.48 -3.95 -7.48
N ALA A 99 26.25 -3.34 -8.39
CA ALA A 99 25.87 -3.22 -9.80
C ALA A 99 25.42 -4.60 -10.35
N PRO A 100 24.46 -4.64 -11.29
CA PRO A 100 24.07 -5.90 -11.97
C PRO A 100 25.25 -6.67 -12.57
N ALA A 101 26.38 -5.98 -12.81
CA ALA A 101 27.62 -6.56 -13.32
C ALA A 101 28.46 -7.32 -12.28
N MET A 102 28.17 -7.24 -10.97
CA MET A 102 28.92 -7.98 -9.96
C MET A 102 28.53 -9.46 -9.95
N GLN A 103 29.55 -10.31 -9.85
CA GLN A 103 29.37 -11.76 -9.82
C GLN A 103 28.96 -12.19 -8.41
N ARG A 104 27.95 -13.05 -8.35
CA ARG A 104 27.32 -13.53 -7.11
C ARG A 104 27.34 -15.04 -7.11
N THR A 105 27.69 -15.64 -5.98
CA THR A 105 27.62 -17.09 -5.79
C THR A 105 27.29 -17.42 -4.34
N VAL A 106 26.67 -18.58 -4.10
CA VAL A 106 26.46 -19.10 -2.75
C VAL A 106 27.42 -20.25 -2.49
N ILE A 107 28.11 -20.19 -1.35
CA ILE A 107 29.05 -21.24 -0.92
C ILE A 107 28.68 -21.76 0.46
N ASP A 108 29.02 -23.03 0.72
CA ASP A 108 28.88 -23.62 2.05
C ASP A 108 29.99 -23.05 2.96
N GLY A 109 29.63 -22.64 4.17
CA GLY A 109 30.58 -22.02 5.12
C GLY A 109 31.77 -22.92 5.46
N ASP A 110 31.55 -24.24 5.56
CA ASP A 110 32.58 -25.26 5.75
C ASP A 110 33.57 -25.34 4.58
N ARG A 111 33.19 -24.84 3.40
CA ARG A 111 34.00 -24.86 2.17
C ARG A 111 34.58 -23.50 1.82
N PHE A 112 34.51 -22.53 2.73
CA PHE A 112 35.06 -21.20 2.51
C PHE A 112 36.56 -21.22 2.16
N GLY A 113 37.35 -22.08 2.81
CA GLY A 113 38.76 -22.27 2.47
C GLY A 113 38.99 -22.82 1.07
N VAL A 114 38.13 -23.74 0.61
CA VAL A 114 38.15 -24.26 -0.76
C VAL A 114 37.87 -23.15 -1.76
N PHE A 115 36.83 -22.35 -1.51
CA PHE A 115 36.51 -21.16 -2.29
C PHE A 115 37.71 -20.20 -2.38
N LEU A 116 38.39 -19.90 -1.26
CA LEU A 116 39.59 -19.04 -1.28
C LEU A 116 40.69 -19.64 -2.16
N GLY A 117 40.91 -20.95 -2.08
CA GLY A 117 41.86 -21.67 -2.94
C GLY A 117 41.54 -21.54 -4.42
N GLU A 118 40.27 -21.72 -4.80
CA GLU A 118 39.79 -21.54 -6.17
C GLU A 118 39.91 -20.09 -6.64
N ALA A 119 39.60 -19.12 -5.78
CA ALA A 119 39.72 -17.69 -6.09
C ALA A 119 41.17 -17.29 -6.35
N PHE A 120 42.13 -17.82 -5.57
CA PHE A 120 43.55 -17.60 -5.85
C PHE A 120 44.02 -18.27 -7.14
N LYS A 121 43.50 -19.46 -7.49
CA LYS A 121 43.79 -20.13 -8.76
C LYS A 121 43.26 -19.30 -9.95
N GLU A 122 42.06 -18.73 -9.84
CA GLU A 122 41.49 -17.83 -10.86
C GLU A 122 42.30 -16.52 -10.99
N LEU A 123 42.66 -15.90 -9.86
CA LEU A 123 43.51 -14.71 -9.87
C LEU A 123 44.83 -14.97 -10.61
N ALA A 124 45.52 -16.06 -10.26
CA ALA A 124 46.77 -16.44 -10.91
C ALA A 124 46.59 -16.71 -12.41
N SER A 125 45.53 -17.41 -12.82
CA SER A 125 45.28 -17.72 -14.24
C SER A 125 44.90 -16.49 -15.08
N THR A 126 44.27 -15.49 -14.46
CA THR A 126 43.88 -14.23 -15.11
C THR A 126 44.96 -13.15 -15.02
N GLY A 127 46.11 -13.45 -14.41
CA GLY A 127 47.21 -12.49 -14.21
C GLY A 127 46.91 -11.37 -13.21
N LYS A 128 45.82 -11.50 -12.44
CA LYS A 128 45.45 -10.57 -11.37
C LYS A 128 46.15 -11.00 -10.07
N ASN A 129 46.58 -10.03 -9.27
CA ASN A 129 47.24 -10.31 -7.99
C ASN A 129 46.38 -9.92 -6.77
N HIS A 130 45.18 -9.39 -7.00
CA HIS A 130 44.29 -8.91 -5.95
C HIS A 130 42.81 -9.07 -6.36
N ALA A 131 41.96 -9.44 -5.40
CA ALA A 131 40.51 -9.37 -5.50
C ALA A 131 39.88 -9.11 -4.14
N THR A 132 38.63 -8.64 -4.17
CA THR A 132 37.81 -8.44 -2.98
C THR A 132 36.43 -9.08 -3.17
N ALA A 133 35.74 -9.34 -2.06
CA ALA A 133 34.34 -9.68 -2.08
C ALA A 133 33.63 -9.18 -0.82
N ILE A 134 32.31 -9.00 -0.91
CA ILE A 134 31.40 -8.97 0.24
C ILE A 134 30.96 -10.38 0.54
N LEU A 135 30.92 -10.72 1.82
CA LEU A 135 30.36 -11.96 2.32
C LEU A 135 29.08 -11.60 3.07
N VAL A 136 27.95 -12.16 2.67
CA VAL A 136 26.68 -12.00 3.38
C VAL A 136 26.26 -13.34 3.95
N THR A 137 26.00 -13.36 5.25
CA THR A 137 25.54 -14.53 5.99
C THR A 137 24.09 -14.30 6.36
N ALA A 138 23.25 -15.32 6.20
CA ALA A 138 21.95 -15.36 6.84
C ALA A 138 21.98 -16.41 7.96
N ASN A 139 21.40 -16.07 9.12
CA ASN A 139 21.29 -17.01 10.22
C ASN A 139 20.00 -17.83 10.04
N PHE A 140 20.11 -19.15 10.15
CA PHE A 140 18.98 -20.09 9.95
C PHE A 140 18.77 -21.01 11.16
N SER A 141 19.24 -20.62 12.35
CA SER A 141 19.13 -21.45 13.55
C SER A 141 17.67 -21.78 13.90
N GLU A 142 17.38 -23.05 14.20
CA GLU A 142 16.05 -23.54 14.61
C GLU A 142 15.61 -23.00 15.98
N THR A 143 16.55 -22.59 16.82
CA THR A 143 16.27 -21.97 18.11
C THR A 143 16.13 -20.46 17.94
N ALA A 144 14.92 -19.93 18.19
CA ALA A 144 14.70 -18.51 18.38
C ALA A 144 15.60 -18.04 19.54
N VAL A 145 16.68 -17.32 19.21
CA VAL A 145 17.49 -16.65 20.23
C VAL A 145 16.64 -15.49 20.72
N ALA A 146 16.41 -15.41 22.03
CA ALA A 146 15.52 -14.43 22.69
C ALA A 146 15.98 -12.95 22.56
N ASP A 147 16.97 -12.69 21.72
CA ASP A 147 17.56 -11.37 21.47
C ASP A 147 17.50 -11.13 19.95
N GLU A 148 16.53 -10.31 19.52
CA GLU A 148 16.12 -10.00 18.13
C GLU A 148 17.21 -9.35 17.25
N ARG A 149 18.49 -9.46 17.61
CA ARG A 149 19.55 -8.57 17.11
C ARG A 149 20.31 -9.06 15.88
N TYR A 150 20.08 -10.28 15.41
CA TYR A 150 20.92 -10.86 14.35
C TYR A 150 20.14 -11.69 13.31
N THR A 151 19.65 -11.02 12.26
CA THR A 151 18.96 -11.65 11.12
C THR A 151 19.87 -11.86 9.90
N GLY A 152 21.09 -11.31 9.93
CA GLY A 152 22.13 -11.49 8.93
C GLY A 152 23.37 -10.66 9.24
N HIS A 153 24.51 -10.98 8.61
CA HIS A 153 25.77 -10.25 8.80
C HIS A 153 26.51 -10.06 7.49
N ALA A 154 27.09 -8.89 7.30
CA ALA A 154 27.91 -8.59 6.14
C ALA A 154 29.36 -8.39 6.57
N LEU A 155 30.26 -9.11 5.92
CA LEU A 155 31.71 -9.03 6.08
C LEU A 155 32.35 -8.70 4.74
N SER A 156 33.64 -8.42 4.75
CA SER A 156 34.42 -8.30 3.51
C SER A 156 35.63 -9.22 3.54
N VAL A 157 36.01 -9.74 2.38
CA VAL A 157 37.29 -10.44 2.20
C VAL A 157 38.14 -9.72 1.16
N SER A 158 39.42 -9.51 1.46
CA SER A 158 40.44 -9.16 0.45
C SER A 158 41.44 -10.29 0.29
N MET A 159 41.81 -10.56 -0.96
CA MET A 159 42.69 -11.65 -1.37
C MET A 159 43.85 -11.04 -2.14
N ARG A 160 45.08 -11.43 -1.80
CA ARG A 160 46.27 -10.97 -2.50
C ARG A 160 47.29 -12.07 -2.73
N ILE A 161 47.78 -12.16 -3.95
CA ILE A 161 48.97 -12.91 -4.34
C ILE A 161 50.17 -11.96 -4.29
N LYS A 162 51.23 -12.37 -3.61
CA LYS A 162 52.49 -11.63 -3.59
C LYS A 162 53.66 -12.61 -3.57
N GLN A 163 54.84 -12.16 -3.96
CA GLN A 163 56.04 -12.98 -3.86
C GLN A 163 56.74 -12.79 -2.51
N ASP A 164 57.28 -13.87 -1.94
CA ASP A 164 58.24 -13.77 -0.83
C ASP A 164 59.65 -13.39 -1.32
N GLY A 165 60.60 -13.26 -0.40
CA GLY A 165 62.00 -12.92 -0.73
C GLY A 165 62.72 -13.99 -1.57
N GLU A 166 62.11 -15.15 -1.78
CA GLU A 166 62.60 -16.28 -2.58
C GLU A 166 61.78 -16.43 -3.88
N SER A 167 61.01 -15.42 -4.28
CA SER A 167 60.15 -15.40 -5.47
C SER A 167 59.06 -16.47 -5.49
N ARG A 168 58.69 -17.06 -4.35
CA ARG A 168 57.55 -17.97 -4.24
C ARG A 168 56.27 -17.17 -4.03
N ASP A 169 55.20 -17.63 -4.67
CA ASP A 169 53.88 -17.06 -4.45
C ASP A 169 53.38 -17.31 -3.03
N VAL A 170 52.82 -16.26 -2.45
CA VAL A 170 52.26 -16.21 -1.11
C VAL A 170 50.85 -15.69 -1.24
N TYR A 171 49.92 -16.48 -0.72
CA TYR A 171 48.49 -16.19 -0.75
C TYR A 171 48.08 -15.60 0.59
N VAL A 172 47.47 -14.43 0.56
CA VAL A 172 47.03 -13.71 1.76
C VAL A 172 45.55 -13.40 1.64
N ALA A 173 44.75 -13.94 2.54
CA ALA A 173 43.34 -13.56 2.69
C ALA A 173 43.15 -12.78 3.98
N ARG A 174 42.31 -11.75 3.93
CA ARG A 174 41.93 -10.89 5.06
C ARG A 174 40.42 -10.83 5.13
N VAL A 175 39.82 -11.36 6.19
CA VAL A 175 38.39 -11.27 6.46
C VAL A 175 38.15 -10.17 7.47
N TYR A 176 37.49 -9.12 7.01
CA TYR A 176 37.08 -7.97 7.79
C TYR A 176 35.67 -8.17 8.31
N ASP A 177 35.55 -8.12 9.64
CA ASP A 177 34.29 -8.23 10.35
C ASP A 177 33.94 -6.86 10.97
N PRO A 178 32.80 -6.25 10.59
CA PRO A 178 32.38 -4.98 11.16
C PRO A 178 32.22 -4.96 12.69
N ASN A 179 31.95 -6.11 13.33
CA ASN A 179 31.87 -6.21 14.79
C ASN A 179 33.25 -6.03 15.46
N ARG A 180 34.34 -6.09 14.68
CA ARG A 180 35.69 -5.67 15.05
C ARG A 180 36.23 -4.66 14.04
N THR A 181 35.60 -3.48 14.01
CA THR A 181 35.73 -2.45 12.97
C THR A 181 37.16 -1.99 12.69
N LEU A 182 38.08 -2.04 13.66
CA LEU A 182 39.45 -1.53 13.52
C LEU A 182 40.49 -2.62 13.22
N THR A 183 40.06 -3.83 12.86
CA THR A 183 40.97 -4.94 12.53
C THR A 183 40.35 -5.92 11.53
N HIS A 184 41.11 -6.94 11.12
CA HIS A 184 40.64 -8.05 10.30
C HIS A 184 41.34 -9.34 10.71
N LYS A 185 40.69 -10.50 10.55
CA LYS A 185 41.41 -11.77 10.63
C LYS A 185 42.17 -12.01 9.34
N ARG A 186 43.40 -12.46 9.46
CA ARG A 186 44.34 -12.65 8.37
C ARG A 186 44.86 -14.06 8.36
N VAL A 187 44.98 -14.64 7.18
CA VAL A 187 45.74 -15.88 6.96
C VAL A 187 46.79 -15.63 5.88
N ARG A 188 47.92 -16.31 6.00
CA ARG A 188 49.01 -16.30 5.01
C ARG A 188 49.49 -17.72 4.81
N VAL A 189 49.39 -18.21 3.58
CA VAL A 189 49.92 -19.53 3.19
C VAL A 189 50.83 -19.39 1.97
N THR A 190 51.68 -20.39 1.77
CA THR A 190 52.46 -20.62 0.55
C THR A 190 51.90 -21.80 -0.26
N ASP A 191 51.12 -22.68 0.39
CA ASP A 191 50.41 -23.80 -0.21
C ASP A 191 48.89 -23.61 -0.07
N LEU A 192 48.17 -23.60 -1.18
CA LEU A 192 46.72 -23.45 -1.22
C LEU A 192 45.99 -24.61 -0.52
N GLN A 193 46.58 -25.81 -0.43
CA GLN A 193 45.96 -26.94 0.28
C GLN A 193 45.77 -26.66 1.78
N LEU A 194 46.57 -25.76 2.35
CA LEU A 194 46.40 -25.32 3.74
C LEU A 194 45.17 -24.44 3.91
N LEU A 195 44.80 -23.64 2.90
CA LEU A 195 43.56 -22.86 2.91
C LEU A 195 42.34 -23.75 2.78
N GLU A 196 42.40 -24.79 1.93
CA GLU A 196 41.27 -25.69 1.66
C GLU A 196 40.75 -26.43 2.91
N ARG A 197 41.53 -26.46 4.01
CA ARG A 197 41.15 -27.04 5.31
C ARG A 197 40.41 -26.06 6.23
N LEU A 198 40.41 -24.77 5.91
CA LEU A 198 39.79 -23.73 6.72
C LEU A 198 38.32 -23.58 6.38
N THR A 199 37.52 -23.32 7.41
CA THR A 199 36.11 -23.00 7.33
C THR A 199 35.90 -21.50 7.52
N PHE A 200 34.71 -21.01 7.20
CA PHE A 200 34.35 -19.62 7.50
C PHE A 200 34.38 -19.31 9.00
N HIS A 201 34.01 -20.28 9.84
CA HIS A 201 33.99 -20.12 11.29
C HIS A 201 35.39 -19.84 11.86
N ASP A 202 36.45 -20.37 11.25
CA ASP A 202 37.83 -20.05 11.64
C ASP A 202 38.17 -18.55 11.50
N PHE A 203 37.45 -17.85 10.61
CA PHE A 203 37.58 -16.40 10.39
C PHE A 203 36.68 -15.54 11.27
N LEU A 204 35.72 -16.12 11.98
CA LEU A 204 34.80 -15.40 12.86
C LEU A 204 35.39 -15.22 14.25
N ASP A 205 35.04 -14.12 14.90
CA ASP A 205 35.42 -13.88 16.28
C ASP A 205 34.70 -14.84 17.25
N THR A 206 35.44 -15.43 18.20
CA THR A 206 34.88 -16.35 19.19
C THR A 206 34.14 -15.65 20.31
N ASP A 207 34.38 -14.34 20.50
CA ASP A 207 33.74 -13.55 21.55
C ASP A 207 32.34 -13.04 21.14
N VAL A 208 31.93 -13.28 19.89
CA VAL A 208 30.63 -12.89 19.34
C VAL A 208 29.90 -14.14 18.85
N ASP A 209 28.62 -14.26 19.21
CA ASP A 209 27.78 -15.36 18.74
C ASP A 209 27.22 -15.05 17.35
N TYR A 210 27.85 -15.62 16.32
CA TYR A 210 27.37 -15.57 14.94
C TYR A 210 26.42 -16.73 14.58
N GLY A 211 26.09 -17.59 15.54
CA GLY A 211 25.50 -18.89 15.27
C GLY A 211 26.44 -19.77 14.44
N ARG A 212 25.85 -20.67 13.64
CA ARG A 212 26.57 -21.51 12.68
C ARG A 212 26.13 -21.15 11.26
N PRO A 213 26.78 -20.17 10.60
CA PRO A 213 26.43 -19.81 9.22
C PRO A 213 26.75 -20.98 8.28
N SER A 214 25.70 -21.70 7.87
CA SER A 214 25.80 -22.87 6.99
C SER A 214 26.23 -22.50 5.57
N VAL A 215 25.83 -21.30 5.12
CA VAL A 215 26.03 -20.80 3.75
C VAL A 215 26.31 -19.30 3.74
N LEU A 216 26.96 -18.85 2.68
CA LEU A 216 27.39 -17.46 2.50
C LEU A 216 27.12 -17.05 1.06
N THR A 217 26.56 -15.86 0.86
CA THR A 217 26.60 -15.20 -0.44
C THR A 217 27.93 -14.48 -0.56
N VAL A 218 28.66 -14.76 -1.64
CA VAL A 218 29.86 -14.03 -2.03
C VAL A 218 29.51 -13.12 -3.18
N VAL A 219 29.80 -11.83 -3.04
CA VAL A 219 29.62 -10.85 -4.11
C VAL A 219 30.95 -10.18 -4.42
N SER A 220 31.46 -10.41 -5.64
CA SER A 220 32.75 -9.90 -6.08
C SER A 220 32.62 -9.13 -7.41
N PRO A 221 33.35 -8.02 -7.58
CA PRO A 221 33.43 -7.34 -8.87
C PRO A 221 34.36 -8.04 -9.87
N SER A 222 35.19 -8.99 -9.43
CA SER A 222 36.33 -9.48 -10.24
C SER A 222 36.48 -10.99 -10.32
N LEU A 223 35.76 -11.75 -9.49
CA LEU A 223 35.85 -13.22 -9.41
C LEU A 223 34.65 -13.89 -10.08
N SER A 224 34.93 -14.71 -11.09
CA SER A 224 33.96 -15.38 -11.95
C SER A 224 33.63 -16.80 -11.49
N LEU A 225 33.93 -17.13 -10.23
CA LEU A 225 33.71 -18.46 -9.70
C LEU A 225 32.22 -18.81 -9.71
N GLU A 226 31.84 -19.74 -10.57
CA GLU A 226 30.58 -20.45 -10.46
C GLU A 226 30.77 -21.61 -9.49
N HIS A 227 29.95 -21.68 -8.44
CA HIS A 227 29.93 -22.83 -7.55
C HIS A 227 29.29 -24.01 -8.28
N ASP A 228 29.97 -25.16 -8.35
CA ASP A 228 29.37 -26.38 -8.89
C ASP A 228 28.28 -26.90 -7.93
N PRO A 229 27.00 -26.93 -8.36
CA PRO A 229 25.90 -27.47 -7.56
C PRO A 229 26.09 -28.92 -7.14
N ALA A 230 26.93 -29.70 -7.83
CA ALA A 230 27.22 -31.09 -7.46
C ALA A 230 28.05 -31.20 -6.17
N LEU A 231 28.69 -30.11 -5.75
CA LEU A 231 29.57 -30.08 -4.58
C LEU A 231 28.88 -29.50 -3.32
N THR A 232 27.59 -29.17 -3.39
CA THR A 232 26.78 -28.74 -2.24
C THR A 232 26.46 -29.93 -1.34
N ARG A 233 26.60 -29.78 -0.02
CA ARG A 233 26.16 -30.83 0.91
C ARG A 233 24.63 -30.93 0.95
N THR A 234 24.12 -32.16 0.95
CA THR A 234 22.68 -32.50 0.95
C THR A 234 22.04 -32.41 2.33
N GLY A 235 22.35 -31.38 3.12
CA GLY A 235 21.73 -31.15 4.43
C GLY A 235 20.59 -30.13 4.34
N ASP A 236 19.49 -30.37 5.06
CA ASP A 236 18.28 -29.52 5.04
C ASP A 236 18.61 -28.04 5.34
N ALA A 237 19.29 -27.76 6.45
CA ALA A 237 19.69 -26.39 6.83
C ALA A 237 20.60 -25.69 5.80
N THR A 238 21.40 -26.44 5.03
CA THR A 238 22.27 -25.88 3.99
C THR A 238 21.47 -25.53 2.74
N LEU A 239 20.57 -26.41 2.31
CA LEU A 239 19.70 -26.17 1.16
C LEU A 239 18.70 -25.04 1.40
N LYS A 240 18.07 -25.04 2.59
CA LYS A 240 17.18 -23.98 3.04
C LYS A 240 17.88 -22.62 2.99
N GLY A 241 19.07 -22.54 3.59
CA GLY A 241 19.82 -21.29 3.61
C GLY A 241 20.28 -20.84 2.23
N ARG A 242 20.71 -21.78 1.39
CA ARG A 242 21.12 -21.51 0.00
C ARG A 242 19.96 -20.95 -0.82
N LEU A 243 18.77 -21.53 -0.68
CA LEU A 243 17.57 -21.04 -1.36
C LEU A 243 17.23 -19.61 -0.95
N HIS A 244 17.19 -19.34 0.36
CA HIS A 244 16.90 -17.99 0.86
C HIS A 244 17.90 -16.97 0.33
N LEU A 245 19.20 -17.24 0.49
CA LEU A 245 20.26 -16.35 0.01
C LEU A 245 20.24 -16.18 -1.52
N ALA A 246 19.90 -17.23 -2.27
CA ALA A 246 19.74 -17.16 -3.72
C ALA A 246 18.58 -16.25 -4.14
N MET A 247 17.45 -16.35 -3.45
CA MET A 247 16.29 -15.48 -3.67
C MET A 247 16.59 -14.03 -3.26
N GLN A 248 17.24 -13.85 -2.12
CA GLN A 248 17.62 -12.57 -1.55
C GLN A 248 18.68 -11.81 -2.37
N ALA A 249 19.56 -12.51 -3.09
CA ALA A 249 20.59 -11.88 -3.91
C ALA A 249 20.34 -12.03 -5.42
N ASN A 250 19.11 -12.29 -5.84
CA ASN A 250 18.69 -12.45 -7.24
C ASN A 250 19.60 -13.39 -8.04
N MET A 251 19.77 -14.64 -7.58
CA MET A 251 20.60 -15.67 -8.23
C MET A 251 19.71 -16.82 -8.72
N PRO A 252 19.04 -16.69 -9.87
CA PRO A 252 18.03 -17.66 -10.26
C PRO A 252 18.67 -19.00 -10.68
N TRP A 253 19.97 -19.00 -11.01
CA TRP A 253 20.69 -20.22 -11.39
C TRP A 253 20.99 -21.07 -10.16
N GLU A 254 21.22 -20.42 -9.01
CA GLU A 254 21.34 -21.07 -7.70
C GLU A 254 19.97 -21.59 -7.22
N VAL A 255 18.88 -20.84 -7.45
CA VAL A 255 17.51 -21.35 -7.23
C VAL A 255 17.28 -22.62 -8.05
N ARG A 256 17.70 -22.64 -9.32
CA ARG A 256 17.65 -23.82 -10.19
C ARG A 256 18.52 -24.97 -9.70
N ALA A 257 19.69 -24.66 -9.14
CA ALA A 257 20.61 -25.65 -8.58
C ALA A 257 19.97 -26.37 -7.38
N VAL A 258 19.39 -25.60 -6.44
CA VAL A 258 18.62 -26.15 -5.32
C VAL A 258 17.45 -26.99 -5.84
N ALA A 259 16.70 -26.51 -6.83
CA ALA A 259 15.60 -27.26 -7.44
C ALA A 259 16.04 -28.61 -8.03
N ARG A 260 17.19 -28.66 -8.72
CA ARG A 260 17.76 -29.91 -9.24
C ARG A 260 18.12 -30.89 -8.12
N GLN A 261 18.66 -30.40 -7.02
CA GLN A 261 19.01 -31.24 -5.87
C GLN A 261 17.76 -31.79 -5.17
N LEU A 262 16.72 -30.98 -4.99
CA LEU A 262 15.44 -31.44 -4.43
C LEU A 262 14.75 -32.51 -5.29
N ARG A 263 15.01 -32.52 -6.60
CA ARG A 263 14.54 -33.57 -7.51
C ARG A 263 15.39 -34.84 -7.49
N ASN A 264 16.60 -34.81 -6.91
CA ASN A 264 17.44 -36.00 -6.82
C ASN A 264 16.72 -37.07 -5.98
N PRO A 265 16.51 -38.29 -6.49
CA PRO A 265 15.81 -39.35 -5.77
C PRO A 265 16.41 -39.65 -4.38
N ALA A 266 17.74 -39.55 -4.23
CA ALA A 266 18.40 -39.78 -2.95
C ALA A 266 18.06 -38.69 -1.93
N THR A 267 18.03 -37.42 -2.34
CA THR A 267 17.63 -36.29 -1.48
C THR A 267 16.14 -36.36 -1.16
N ARG A 268 15.30 -36.67 -2.15
CA ARG A 268 13.85 -36.76 -1.99
C ARG A 268 13.42 -37.92 -1.08
N ALA A 269 14.14 -39.03 -1.09
CA ALA A 269 13.86 -40.16 -0.19
C ALA A 269 14.21 -39.87 1.28
N ASN A 270 15.05 -38.86 1.54
CA ASN A 270 15.54 -38.52 2.87
C ASN A 270 14.77 -37.39 3.55
N LEU A 271 13.82 -36.75 2.87
CA LEU A 271 13.04 -35.62 3.40
C LEU A 271 11.55 -35.95 3.43
N SER A 272 10.89 -35.66 4.54
CA SER A 272 9.43 -35.67 4.63
C SER A 272 8.81 -34.53 3.81
N ASP A 273 7.50 -34.59 3.55
CA ASP A 273 6.79 -33.49 2.88
C ASP A 273 6.87 -32.20 3.71
N GLU A 274 6.78 -32.28 5.03
CA GLU A 274 6.91 -31.14 5.95
C GLU A 274 8.32 -30.52 5.91
N GLU A 275 9.37 -31.35 5.92
CA GLU A 275 10.76 -30.88 5.82
C GLU A 275 10.99 -30.18 4.48
N ARG A 276 10.43 -30.73 3.38
CA ARG A 276 10.50 -30.10 2.06
C ARG A 276 9.77 -28.77 1.99
N ILE A 277 8.60 -28.65 2.62
CA ILE A 277 7.86 -27.39 2.71
C ILE A 277 8.67 -26.38 3.52
N ALA A 278 9.24 -26.76 4.66
CA ALA A 278 10.07 -25.87 5.47
C ALA A 278 11.32 -25.37 4.72
N LEU A 279 11.98 -26.26 3.96
CA LEU A 279 13.12 -25.94 3.10
C LEU A 279 12.71 -24.96 2.00
N LEU A 280 11.63 -25.26 1.26
CA LEU A 280 11.15 -24.42 0.16
C LEU A 280 10.57 -23.09 0.64
N ALA A 281 10.01 -23.02 1.84
CA ALA A 281 9.62 -21.76 2.46
C ALA A 281 10.83 -20.87 2.70
N GLY A 282 11.99 -21.49 3.00
CA GLY A 282 13.27 -20.81 3.14
C GLY A 282 13.21 -19.69 4.18
N LYS A 283 12.47 -19.89 5.29
CA LYS A 283 12.32 -18.87 6.32
C LYS A 283 13.63 -18.63 7.07
N ASP A 284 14.07 -17.38 7.12
CA ASP A 284 15.18 -16.98 7.99
C ASP A 284 14.73 -16.92 9.47
N THR A 285 15.64 -16.50 10.37
CA THR A 285 15.33 -16.33 11.79
C THR A 285 14.35 -15.20 12.10
N SER A 286 14.14 -14.27 11.17
CA SER A 286 13.10 -13.23 11.28
C SER A 286 11.72 -13.72 10.84
N GLY A 287 11.65 -14.91 10.24
CA GLY A 287 10.42 -15.47 9.66
C GLY A 287 10.17 -15.01 8.23
N ALA A 288 11.07 -14.22 7.62
CA ALA A 288 10.98 -13.82 6.23
C ALA A 288 11.21 -15.03 5.31
N THR A 289 10.23 -15.30 4.45
CA THR A 289 10.29 -16.40 3.48
C THR A 289 11.23 -16.05 2.33
N ALA A 290 11.79 -17.07 1.66
CA ALA A 290 12.67 -16.86 0.51
C ALA A 290 11.95 -16.12 -0.64
N LEU A 291 10.70 -16.50 -0.94
CA LEU A 291 9.87 -15.77 -1.91
C LEU A 291 9.56 -14.34 -1.46
N GLY A 292 9.23 -14.15 -0.18
CA GLY A 292 8.99 -12.82 0.39
C GLY A 292 10.20 -11.90 0.27
N ALA A 293 11.41 -12.41 0.51
CA ALA A 293 12.64 -11.64 0.32
C ALA A 293 12.83 -11.20 -1.14
N ALA A 294 12.64 -12.10 -2.12
CA ALA A 294 12.73 -11.72 -3.53
C ALA A 294 11.67 -10.71 -3.96
N MET A 295 10.44 -10.84 -3.43
CA MET A 295 9.35 -9.89 -3.73
C MET A 295 9.61 -8.51 -3.12
N LEU A 296 10.12 -8.46 -1.89
CA LEU A 296 10.50 -7.21 -1.25
C LEU A 296 11.54 -6.44 -2.07
N TRP A 297 12.45 -7.15 -2.73
CA TRP A 297 13.53 -6.59 -3.56
C TRP A 297 13.23 -6.51 -5.06
N GLY A 298 12.02 -6.86 -5.49
CA GLY A 298 11.68 -6.85 -6.91
C GLY A 298 12.48 -7.79 -7.82
N TYR A 299 13.03 -8.88 -7.27
CA TYR A 299 13.87 -9.84 -8.00
C TYR A 299 13.04 -10.87 -8.79
N VAL A 300 12.44 -10.40 -9.87
CA VAL A 300 11.50 -11.17 -10.72
C VAL A 300 12.12 -12.42 -11.36
N ASP A 301 13.42 -12.42 -11.71
CA ASP A 301 14.07 -13.58 -12.31
C ASP A 301 14.17 -14.75 -11.31
N ALA A 302 14.53 -14.45 -10.06
CA ALA A 302 14.57 -15.43 -8.97
C ALA A 302 13.16 -15.95 -8.65
N MET A 303 12.16 -15.06 -8.62
CA MET A 303 10.74 -15.42 -8.46
C MET A 303 10.27 -16.39 -9.56
N ALA A 304 10.57 -16.10 -10.83
CA ALA A 304 10.19 -16.96 -11.96
C ALA A 304 10.79 -18.38 -11.81
N MET A 305 12.07 -18.47 -11.44
CA MET A 305 12.73 -19.76 -11.20
C MET A 305 12.17 -20.50 -9.98
N TYR A 306 11.80 -19.79 -8.92
CA TYR A 306 11.12 -20.37 -7.76
C TYR A 306 9.75 -20.94 -8.15
N GLY A 307 8.97 -20.22 -8.95
CA GLY A 307 7.69 -20.70 -9.48
C GLY A 307 7.81 -21.99 -10.30
N LEU A 308 8.82 -22.07 -11.17
CA LEU A 308 9.14 -23.31 -11.90
C LEU A 308 9.48 -24.46 -10.93
N THR A 309 10.23 -24.16 -9.87
CA THR A 309 10.60 -25.14 -8.84
C THR A 309 9.37 -25.69 -8.12
N LEU A 310 8.42 -24.84 -7.74
CA LEU A 310 7.17 -25.26 -7.12
C LEU A 310 6.30 -26.08 -8.07
N ARG A 311 6.19 -25.67 -9.34
CA ARG A 311 5.39 -26.39 -10.34
C ARG A 311 5.95 -27.77 -10.66
N GLU A 312 7.27 -27.90 -10.68
CA GLU A 312 7.95 -29.18 -10.86
C GLU A 312 8.00 -30.02 -9.59
N SER A 313 7.53 -29.49 -8.45
CA SER A 313 7.41 -30.24 -7.20
C SER A 313 6.19 -31.16 -7.25
N ASP A 314 6.28 -32.29 -6.56
CA ASP A 314 5.18 -33.20 -6.26
C ASP A 314 4.38 -32.78 -5.01
N LEU A 315 4.55 -31.54 -4.53
CA LEU A 315 3.79 -31.02 -3.40
C LEU A 315 2.31 -30.87 -3.78
N LYS A 316 1.44 -31.12 -2.79
CA LYS A 316 0.00 -30.93 -2.94
C LYS A 316 -0.34 -29.44 -3.16
N PRO A 317 -1.46 -29.12 -3.86
CA PRO A 317 -1.90 -27.75 -4.10
C PRO A 317 -1.93 -26.86 -2.85
N GLU A 318 -2.36 -27.39 -1.71
CA GLU A 318 -2.46 -26.65 -0.45
C GLU A 318 -1.08 -26.19 0.05
N ALA A 319 -0.07 -27.06 -0.05
CA ALA A 319 1.31 -26.74 0.31
C ALA A 319 1.94 -25.73 -0.66
N GLN A 320 1.63 -25.85 -1.96
CA GLN A 320 2.07 -24.85 -2.94
C GLN A 320 1.46 -23.48 -2.67
N ALA A 321 0.16 -23.43 -2.34
CA ALA A 321 -0.51 -22.20 -1.96
C ALA A 321 0.10 -21.59 -0.67
N GLU A 322 0.40 -22.40 0.34
CA GLU A 322 1.07 -21.92 1.56
C GLU A 322 2.43 -21.26 1.25
N LEU A 323 3.24 -21.89 0.39
CA LEU A 323 4.54 -21.37 -0.04
C LEU A 323 4.40 -20.08 -0.85
N LEU A 324 3.43 -20.01 -1.76
CA LEU A 324 3.15 -18.83 -2.57
C LEU A 324 2.58 -17.67 -1.74
N ALA A 325 1.85 -17.94 -0.66
CA ALA A 325 1.35 -16.89 0.22
C ALA A 325 2.47 -16.05 0.86
N ALA A 326 3.67 -16.63 0.99
CA ALA A 326 4.91 -15.95 1.37
C ALA A 326 4.74 -15.01 2.57
N LYS A 327 4.07 -15.49 3.62
CA LYS A 327 3.79 -14.71 4.83
C LYS A 327 5.04 -14.59 5.70
N ASP A 328 5.27 -13.40 6.25
CA ASP A 328 6.28 -13.15 7.29
C ASP A 328 5.85 -13.67 8.67
N ALA A 329 6.62 -13.37 9.71
CA ALA A 329 6.35 -13.81 11.09
C ALA A 329 5.05 -13.21 11.65
N GLU A 330 4.70 -11.99 11.24
CA GLU A 330 3.47 -11.29 11.59
C GLU A 330 2.26 -11.77 10.77
N GLY A 331 2.51 -12.62 9.77
CA GLY A 331 1.48 -13.17 8.90
C GLY A 331 1.01 -12.18 7.82
N VAL A 332 1.82 -11.18 7.47
CA VAL A 332 1.61 -10.28 6.34
C VAL A 332 2.07 -10.97 5.05
N PRO A 333 1.20 -11.13 4.05
CA PRO A 333 1.59 -11.71 2.76
C PRO A 333 2.51 -10.78 1.97
N ALA A 334 3.55 -11.32 1.35
CA ALA A 334 4.52 -10.55 0.56
C ALA A 334 3.88 -9.73 -0.59
N LEU A 335 2.77 -10.19 -1.17
CA LEU A 335 2.02 -9.43 -2.18
C LEU A 335 1.55 -8.07 -1.65
N GLN A 336 1.15 -7.96 -0.39
CA GLN A 336 0.71 -6.68 0.18
C GLN A 336 1.85 -5.66 0.17
N LEU A 337 3.04 -6.07 0.59
CA LEU A 337 4.22 -5.22 0.63
C LEU A 337 4.63 -4.78 -0.78
N ALA A 338 4.65 -5.70 -1.74
CA ALA A 338 4.99 -5.39 -3.14
C ALA A 338 4.02 -4.37 -3.76
N VAL A 339 2.71 -4.51 -3.51
CA VAL A 339 1.68 -3.56 -3.97
C VAL A 339 1.87 -2.20 -3.32
N GLN A 340 2.11 -2.16 -2.01
CA GLN A 340 2.25 -0.91 -1.25
C GLN A 340 3.52 -0.14 -1.59
N ASN A 341 4.61 -0.83 -1.90
CA ASN A 341 5.87 -0.23 -2.36
C ASN A 341 5.83 0.15 -3.85
N GLY A 342 4.77 -0.18 -4.58
CA GLY A 342 4.63 0.19 -5.99
C GLY A 342 5.50 -0.62 -6.94
N HIS A 343 5.90 -1.84 -6.56
CA HIS A 343 6.79 -2.68 -7.37
C HIS A 343 6.02 -3.35 -8.52
N GLU A 344 5.82 -2.63 -9.62
CA GLU A 344 4.99 -3.05 -10.76
C GLU A 344 5.39 -4.41 -11.34
N ASP A 345 6.68 -4.59 -11.65
CA ASP A 345 7.20 -5.82 -12.25
C ASP A 345 7.01 -7.02 -11.30
N THR A 346 7.19 -6.81 -9.99
CA THR A 346 6.99 -7.84 -8.96
C THR A 346 5.54 -8.27 -8.85
N VAL A 347 4.61 -7.32 -8.79
CA VAL A 347 3.18 -7.60 -8.71
C VAL A 347 2.73 -8.33 -9.98
N SER A 348 3.22 -7.90 -11.14
CA SER A 348 2.94 -8.57 -12.41
C SER A 348 3.50 -9.99 -12.45
N GLU A 349 4.73 -10.22 -11.99
CA GLU A 349 5.35 -11.54 -11.99
C GLU A 349 4.69 -12.47 -10.98
N TYR A 350 4.37 -11.99 -9.78
CA TYR A 350 3.62 -12.76 -8.78
C TYR A 350 2.25 -13.21 -9.33
N GLY A 351 1.54 -12.33 -10.03
CA GLY A 351 0.32 -12.70 -10.74
C GLY A 351 0.54 -13.89 -11.68
N LYS A 352 1.56 -13.82 -12.56
CA LYS A 352 1.90 -14.94 -13.47
C LYS A 352 2.20 -16.22 -12.71
N LEU A 353 2.95 -16.16 -11.61
CA LEU A 353 3.26 -17.32 -10.77
C LEU A 353 1.99 -18.00 -10.25
N VAL A 354 1.06 -17.21 -9.70
CA VAL A 354 -0.22 -17.73 -9.20
C VAL A 354 -1.04 -18.34 -10.35
N PHE A 355 -1.14 -17.67 -11.51
CA PHE A 355 -1.95 -18.16 -12.64
C PHE A 355 -1.34 -19.41 -13.30
N CYS A 356 -0.02 -19.55 -13.28
CA CYS A 356 0.70 -20.68 -13.88
C CYS A 356 0.99 -21.83 -12.89
N SER A 357 0.59 -21.70 -11.63
CA SER A 357 0.81 -22.70 -10.57
C SER A 357 0.02 -24.00 -10.80
N GLY A 358 -1.12 -23.93 -11.50
CA GLY A 358 -2.05 -25.04 -11.65
C GLY A 358 -3.00 -25.22 -10.46
N LEU A 359 -2.98 -24.29 -9.49
CA LEU A 359 -3.97 -24.21 -8.41
C LEU A 359 -5.37 -23.93 -8.98
N ASP A 360 -6.40 -24.41 -8.29
CA ASP A 360 -7.78 -24.07 -8.63
C ASP A 360 -8.08 -22.57 -8.43
N PRO A 361 -9.13 -22.03 -9.10
CA PRO A 361 -9.48 -20.61 -9.02
C PRO A 361 -9.71 -20.10 -7.59
N GLU A 362 -10.26 -20.91 -6.70
CA GLU A 362 -10.52 -20.55 -5.30
C GLU A 362 -9.22 -20.34 -4.51
N MET A 363 -8.25 -21.24 -4.65
CA MET A 363 -6.92 -21.08 -4.05
C MET A 363 -6.19 -19.87 -4.63
N GLN A 364 -6.25 -19.67 -5.95
CA GLN A 364 -5.68 -18.49 -6.60
C GLN A 364 -6.30 -17.20 -6.05
N ALA A 365 -7.63 -17.12 -5.96
CA ALA A 365 -8.32 -15.97 -5.39
C ALA A 365 -7.93 -15.76 -3.91
N GLY A 366 -7.77 -16.84 -3.13
CA GLY A 366 -7.27 -16.78 -1.76
C GLY A 366 -5.87 -16.14 -1.66
N LEU A 367 -4.95 -16.49 -2.57
CA LEU A 367 -3.62 -15.91 -2.66
C LEU A 367 -3.63 -14.43 -3.06
N LEU A 368 -4.43 -14.08 -4.07
CA LEU A 368 -4.54 -12.68 -4.53
C LEU A 368 -5.23 -11.79 -3.51
N ALA A 369 -6.20 -12.31 -2.74
CA ALA A 369 -6.82 -11.56 -1.65
C ALA A 369 -5.77 -11.11 -0.64
N ALA A 370 -4.71 -11.92 -0.45
CA ALA A 370 -3.55 -11.62 0.38
C ALA A 370 -3.98 -11.02 1.72
N ARG A 371 -4.77 -11.75 2.50
CA ARG A 371 -5.29 -11.27 3.78
C ARG A 371 -4.21 -11.32 4.85
N ARG A 372 -4.04 -10.20 5.56
CA ARG A 372 -3.15 -10.09 6.72
C ARG A 372 -3.71 -10.91 7.89
N SER A 373 -2.86 -11.66 8.59
CA SER A 373 -3.31 -12.50 9.71
C SER A 373 -3.85 -11.70 10.90
N ALA A 374 -3.30 -10.51 11.17
CA ALA A 374 -3.66 -9.70 12.35
C ALA A 374 -5.11 -9.19 12.35
N ASP A 375 -5.64 -8.79 11.19
CA ASP A 375 -6.94 -8.12 11.06
C ASP A 375 -7.75 -8.58 9.85
N GLY A 376 -7.25 -9.51 9.05
CA GLY A 376 -7.94 -10.06 7.88
C GLY A 376 -8.14 -9.08 6.72
N LEU A 377 -7.55 -7.87 6.77
CA LEU A 377 -7.65 -6.90 5.70
C LEU A 377 -6.95 -7.42 4.42
N PRO A 378 -7.63 -7.40 3.26
CA PRO A 378 -7.05 -7.81 1.98
C PRO A 378 -6.18 -6.72 1.36
N ALA A 379 -5.34 -7.09 0.39
CA ALA A 379 -4.46 -6.16 -0.33
C ALA A 379 -5.22 -4.96 -0.95
N MET A 380 -6.39 -5.22 -1.53
CA MET A 380 -7.25 -4.16 -2.10
C MET A 380 -7.69 -3.11 -1.08
N ALA A 381 -7.99 -3.52 0.15
CA ALA A 381 -8.36 -2.59 1.21
C ALA A 381 -7.20 -1.67 1.56
N LEU A 382 -5.98 -2.20 1.67
CA LEU A 382 -4.79 -1.40 1.96
C LEU A 382 -4.39 -0.50 0.78
N ALA A 383 -4.67 -0.90 -0.45
CA ALA A 383 -4.50 -0.06 -1.63
C ALA A 383 -5.45 1.16 -1.62
N LEU A 384 -6.67 1.00 -1.12
CA LEU A 384 -7.67 2.07 -1.00
C LEU A 384 -7.58 2.88 0.31
N LEU A 385 -6.92 2.36 1.34
CA LEU A 385 -6.87 2.93 2.68
C LEU A 385 -5.43 3.27 3.08
N PRO A 386 -4.81 4.33 2.53
CA PRO A 386 -3.43 4.69 2.85
C PRO A 386 -3.20 4.90 4.35
N SER A 387 -4.20 5.37 5.09
CA SER A 387 -4.13 5.53 6.56
C SER A 387 -4.00 4.23 7.34
N GLN A 388 -4.22 3.07 6.72
CA GLN A 388 -4.09 1.75 7.34
C GLN A 388 -2.74 1.08 7.01
N ARG A 389 -1.88 1.78 6.26
CA ARG A 389 -0.52 1.34 5.93
C ARG A 389 0.45 1.68 7.07
N ALA A 390 1.58 1.00 7.13
CA ALA A 390 2.65 1.36 8.05
C ALA A 390 3.18 2.78 7.71
N ASN A 391 3.47 3.59 8.75
CA ASN A 391 3.88 4.99 8.59
C ASN A 391 5.17 5.19 7.77
N ASP A 392 5.98 4.14 7.65
CA ASP A 392 7.26 4.17 6.93
C ASP A 392 7.10 3.93 5.41
N ILE A 393 5.89 3.64 4.93
CA ILE A 393 5.62 3.42 3.51
C ILE A 393 5.34 4.76 2.83
N PRO A 394 6.07 5.12 1.76
CA PRO A 394 5.83 6.38 1.05
C PRO A 394 4.40 6.45 0.48
N SER A 395 3.81 7.65 0.52
CA SER A 395 2.52 7.87 -0.13
C SER A 395 2.67 7.87 -1.65
N LEU A 396 2.34 6.73 -2.26
CA LEU A 396 2.34 6.56 -3.71
C LEU A 396 0.98 6.89 -4.37
N GLY A 397 0.07 7.52 -3.63
CA GLY A 397 -1.28 7.83 -4.08
C GLY A 397 -2.01 6.60 -4.63
N ALA A 398 -2.53 6.72 -5.86
CA ALA A 398 -3.32 5.68 -6.53
C ALA A 398 -2.50 4.53 -7.16
N ILE A 399 -1.16 4.58 -7.14
CA ILE A 399 -0.32 3.55 -7.78
C ILE A 399 -0.63 2.13 -7.25
N PRO A 400 -0.68 1.87 -5.92
CA PRO A 400 -0.98 0.53 -5.41
C PRO A 400 -2.33 -0.01 -5.89
N LEU A 401 -3.33 0.86 -6.01
CA LEU A 401 -4.66 0.51 -6.49
C LEU A 401 -4.65 0.06 -7.95
N HIS A 402 -3.97 0.80 -8.82
CA HIS A 402 -3.86 0.46 -10.23
C HIS A 402 -3.07 -0.82 -10.46
N LEU A 403 -1.96 -1.02 -9.74
CA LEU A 403 -1.13 -2.23 -9.84
C LEU A 403 -1.93 -3.49 -9.47
N TYR A 404 -2.56 -3.45 -8.29
CA TYR A 404 -3.37 -4.57 -7.81
C TYR A 404 -4.58 -4.82 -8.72
N GLY A 405 -5.30 -3.76 -9.08
CA GLY A 405 -6.46 -3.85 -9.97
C GLY A 405 -6.10 -4.47 -11.33
N ALA A 406 -5.02 -4.02 -11.96
CA ALA A 406 -4.56 -4.57 -13.24
C ALA A 406 -4.10 -6.02 -13.13
N MET A 407 -3.50 -6.44 -12.01
CA MET A 407 -3.17 -7.84 -11.77
C MET A 407 -4.44 -8.70 -11.64
N VAL A 408 -5.43 -8.26 -10.85
CA VAL A 408 -6.70 -9.00 -10.68
C VAL A 408 -7.46 -9.13 -12.00
N LEU A 409 -7.55 -8.05 -12.78
CA LEU A 409 -8.27 -8.07 -14.06
C LEU A 409 -7.60 -8.97 -15.12
N ARG A 410 -6.26 -9.10 -15.06
CA ARG A 410 -5.49 -9.97 -15.95
C ARG A 410 -5.38 -11.43 -15.47
N SER A 411 -5.97 -11.76 -14.33
CA SER A 411 -5.86 -13.09 -13.72
C SER A 411 -6.52 -14.22 -14.49
N GLY A 412 -7.51 -13.91 -15.34
CA GLY A 412 -8.36 -14.94 -15.95
C GLY A 412 -9.29 -15.65 -14.96
N LEU A 413 -9.36 -15.20 -13.69
CA LEU A 413 -10.33 -15.70 -12.73
C LEU A 413 -11.77 -15.40 -13.16
N PRO A 414 -12.75 -16.19 -12.69
CA PRO A 414 -14.17 -15.87 -12.86
C PRO A 414 -14.51 -14.43 -12.42
N VAL A 415 -15.46 -13.81 -13.13
CA VAL A 415 -15.86 -12.41 -12.94
C VAL A 415 -16.30 -12.13 -11.50
N ASP A 416 -16.99 -13.06 -10.86
CA ASP A 416 -17.43 -12.97 -9.47
C ASP A 416 -16.24 -12.98 -8.49
N MET A 417 -15.22 -13.80 -8.73
CA MET A 417 -13.99 -13.79 -7.92
C MET A 417 -13.20 -12.50 -8.12
N GLN A 418 -13.09 -12.01 -9.36
CA GLN A 418 -12.46 -10.71 -9.63
C GLN A 418 -13.20 -9.57 -8.91
N ALA A 419 -14.54 -9.60 -8.93
CA ALA A 419 -15.36 -8.62 -8.23
C ALA A 419 -15.16 -8.69 -6.71
N GLU A 420 -15.11 -9.89 -6.11
CA GLU A 420 -14.84 -10.03 -4.67
C GLU A 420 -13.45 -9.51 -4.28
N LEU A 421 -12.43 -9.76 -5.11
CA LEU A 421 -11.08 -9.23 -4.90
C LEU A 421 -11.04 -7.71 -5.00
N LEU A 422 -11.73 -7.12 -5.98
CA LEU A 422 -11.81 -5.67 -6.18
C LEU A 422 -12.73 -4.97 -5.17
N ALA A 423 -13.69 -5.67 -4.58
CA ALA A 423 -14.50 -5.13 -3.49
C ALA A 423 -13.67 -4.96 -2.20
N GLY A 424 -12.65 -5.81 -2.03
CA GLY A 424 -11.68 -5.68 -0.93
C GLY A 424 -12.32 -5.73 0.46
N LYS A 425 -13.36 -6.57 0.63
CA LYS A 425 -14.17 -6.59 1.85
C LYS A 425 -13.34 -6.95 3.09
N SER A 426 -13.56 -6.21 4.18
CA SER A 426 -13.05 -6.53 5.52
C SER A 426 -13.63 -7.87 6.04
N PRO A 427 -13.13 -8.42 7.16
CA PRO A 427 -13.73 -9.61 7.77
C PRO A 427 -15.22 -9.45 8.12
N GLU A 428 -15.65 -8.23 8.44
CA GLU A 428 -17.06 -7.88 8.68
C GLU A 428 -17.87 -7.70 7.39
N GLY A 429 -17.26 -7.96 6.23
CA GLY A 429 -17.89 -7.83 4.91
C GLY A 429 -18.03 -6.40 4.42
N VAL A 430 -17.39 -5.42 5.05
CA VAL A 430 -17.49 -4.01 4.64
C VAL A 430 -16.59 -3.76 3.44
N PRO A 431 -17.11 -3.28 2.29
CA PRO A 431 -16.30 -3.01 1.11
C PRO A 431 -15.28 -1.89 1.35
N ALA A 432 -14.09 -2.04 0.78
CA ALA A 432 -13.00 -1.09 0.94
C ALA A 432 -13.35 0.32 0.43
N LEU A 433 -14.11 0.40 -0.68
CA LEU A 433 -14.59 1.67 -1.24
C LEU A 433 -15.38 2.49 -0.21
N GLN A 434 -16.27 1.83 0.55
CA GLN A 434 -17.07 2.54 1.55
C GLN A 434 -16.22 3.09 2.70
N LEU A 435 -15.21 2.34 3.14
CA LEU A 435 -14.25 2.81 4.15
C LEU A 435 -13.41 3.99 3.63
N ALA A 436 -13.00 3.94 2.36
CA ALA A 436 -12.21 5.00 1.73
C ALA A 436 -13.00 6.31 1.68
N VAL A 437 -14.28 6.24 1.30
CA VAL A 437 -15.19 7.39 1.34
C VAL A 437 -15.33 7.93 2.76
N LEU A 438 -15.48 7.07 3.77
CA LEU A 438 -15.64 7.52 5.16
C LEU A 438 -14.41 8.18 5.77
N LEU A 439 -13.23 7.69 5.40
CA LEU A 439 -11.96 8.20 5.90
C LEU A 439 -11.45 9.41 5.10
N GLY A 440 -12.16 9.81 4.03
CA GLY A 440 -11.82 11.01 3.26
C GLY A 440 -10.73 10.81 2.21
N HIS A 441 -10.51 9.56 1.76
CA HIS A 441 -9.49 9.18 0.77
C HIS A 441 -9.98 9.48 -0.67
N GLN A 442 -10.16 10.76 -0.97
CA GLN A 442 -10.82 11.24 -2.21
C GLN A 442 -10.09 10.80 -3.49
N ALA A 443 -8.76 10.83 -3.48
CA ALA A 443 -7.95 10.45 -4.64
C ALA A 443 -8.11 8.96 -4.96
N GLU A 444 -8.12 8.12 -3.92
CA GLU A 444 -8.32 6.67 -4.01
C GLU A 444 -9.74 6.32 -4.47
N VAL A 445 -10.76 7.04 -3.99
CA VAL A 445 -12.15 6.88 -4.44
C VAL A 445 -12.28 7.16 -5.93
N LEU A 446 -11.73 8.28 -6.42
CA LEU A 446 -11.78 8.61 -7.85
C LEU A 446 -11.00 7.61 -8.71
N ALA A 447 -9.80 7.21 -8.26
CA ALA A 447 -8.99 6.21 -8.95
C ALA A 447 -9.68 4.83 -9.00
N TYR A 448 -10.42 4.45 -7.95
CA TYR A 448 -11.25 3.24 -7.98
C TYR A 448 -12.32 3.31 -9.05
N GLY A 449 -12.96 4.47 -9.20
CA GLY A 449 -13.89 4.77 -10.28
C GLY A 449 -13.33 4.51 -11.66
N GLU A 450 -12.15 5.08 -11.94
CA GLU A 450 -11.45 4.91 -13.21
C GLU A 450 -11.05 3.45 -13.45
N LEU A 451 -10.56 2.75 -12.41
CA LEU A 451 -10.26 1.32 -12.47
C LEU A 451 -11.50 0.50 -12.85
N VAL A 452 -12.63 0.72 -12.17
CA VAL A 452 -13.88 -0.02 -12.44
C VAL A 452 -14.42 0.29 -13.83
N ARG A 453 -14.39 1.56 -14.25
CA ARG A 453 -14.80 2.01 -15.59
C ARG A 453 -13.96 1.36 -16.69
N GLY A 454 -12.64 1.30 -16.50
CA GLY A 454 -11.68 0.69 -17.42
C GLY A 454 -11.56 -0.83 -17.32
N SER A 455 -12.30 -1.47 -16.41
CA SER A 455 -12.08 -2.88 -16.05
C SER A 455 -12.46 -3.90 -17.12
N GLY A 456 -13.38 -3.54 -18.03
CA GLY A 456 -14.00 -4.49 -18.96
C GLY A 456 -14.97 -5.48 -18.31
N LEU A 457 -15.26 -5.36 -17.00
CA LEU A 457 -16.25 -6.18 -16.31
C LEU A 457 -17.67 -5.88 -16.79
N PRO A 458 -18.63 -6.81 -16.66
CA PRO A 458 -20.03 -6.55 -16.97
C PRO A 458 -20.57 -5.33 -16.22
N LEU A 459 -21.42 -4.52 -16.86
CA LEU A 459 -21.96 -3.29 -16.27
C LEU A 459 -22.69 -3.54 -14.94
N ALA A 460 -23.34 -4.70 -14.78
CA ALA A 460 -23.98 -5.09 -13.52
C ALA A 460 -22.95 -5.28 -12.39
N THR A 461 -21.82 -5.92 -12.68
CA THR A 461 -20.71 -6.11 -11.74
C THR A 461 -20.03 -4.78 -11.41
N GLN A 462 -19.82 -3.92 -12.40
CA GLN A 462 -19.32 -2.56 -12.17
C GLN A 462 -20.26 -1.79 -11.24
N ALA A 463 -21.57 -1.84 -11.47
CA ALA A 463 -22.56 -1.20 -10.62
C ALA A 463 -22.52 -1.75 -9.19
N GLU A 464 -22.38 -3.07 -9.00
CA GLU A 464 -22.26 -3.69 -7.67
C GLU A 464 -21.03 -3.21 -6.91
N LEU A 465 -19.87 -3.16 -7.58
CA LEU A 465 -18.61 -2.65 -7.01
C LEU A 465 -18.75 -1.19 -6.58
N LEU A 466 -19.35 -0.35 -7.42
CA LEU A 466 -19.58 1.06 -7.10
C LEU A 466 -20.63 1.25 -6.01
N GLU A 467 -21.68 0.41 -5.95
CA GLU A 467 -22.70 0.46 -4.89
C GLU A 467 -22.11 0.18 -3.51
N ALA A 468 -21.11 -0.72 -3.45
CA ALA A 468 -20.32 -1.07 -2.28
C ALA A 468 -21.21 -1.31 -1.04
N LYS A 469 -22.13 -2.27 -1.18
CA LYS A 469 -23.08 -2.66 -0.13
C LYS A 469 -22.41 -3.43 1.00
N ARG A 470 -22.78 -3.08 2.22
CA ARG A 470 -22.51 -3.89 3.41
C ARG A 470 -23.34 -5.19 3.41
N PRO A 471 -23.01 -6.17 4.27
CA PRO A 471 -23.83 -7.38 4.43
C PRO A 471 -25.27 -7.10 4.89
N ASN A 472 -25.50 -5.97 5.58
CA ASN A 472 -26.84 -5.52 5.95
C ASN A 472 -27.59 -4.76 4.85
N GLY A 473 -27.06 -4.76 3.61
CA GLY A 473 -27.67 -4.15 2.43
C GLY A 473 -27.52 -2.63 2.32
N ILE A 474 -26.87 -1.96 3.27
CA ILE A 474 -26.70 -0.50 3.24
C ILE A 474 -25.62 -0.13 2.20
N PRO A 475 -25.97 0.63 1.14
CA PRO A 475 -25.01 1.09 0.14
C PRO A 475 -24.23 2.32 0.61
N THR A 476 -23.13 2.62 -0.06
CA THR A 476 -22.25 3.75 0.31
C THR A 476 -22.96 5.10 0.22
N MET A 477 -23.84 5.31 -0.77
CA MET A 477 -24.59 6.57 -0.89
C MET A 477 -25.50 6.83 0.33
N GLU A 478 -26.21 5.79 0.80
CA GLU A 478 -27.03 5.91 2.00
C GLU A 478 -26.18 6.25 3.22
N PHE A 479 -25.08 5.54 3.41
CA PHE A 479 -24.23 5.70 4.57
C PHE A 479 -23.61 7.10 4.65
N VAL A 480 -23.25 7.71 3.52
CA VAL A 480 -22.64 9.05 3.47
C VAL A 480 -23.68 10.17 3.64
N LEU A 481 -24.87 10.03 3.05
CA LEU A 481 -25.93 11.05 3.18
C LEU A 481 -26.67 10.99 4.52
N LEU A 482 -26.69 9.81 5.16
CA LEU A 482 -27.31 9.56 6.46
C LEU A 482 -26.28 8.96 7.43
N PRO A 483 -25.21 9.71 7.76
CA PRO A 483 -24.13 9.19 8.59
C PRO A 483 -24.66 8.83 9.98
N PRO A 484 -24.15 7.75 10.61
CA PRO A 484 -24.58 7.34 11.93
C PRO A 484 -24.22 8.41 12.98
N PRO A 485 -24.96 8.47 14.11
CA PRO A 485 -24.64 9.41 15.20
C PRO A 485 -23.18 9.28 15.65
N GLY A 486 -22.46 10.40 15.72
CA GLY A 486 -21.03 10.44 16.07
C GLY A 486 -20.07 10.46 14.88
N ALA A 487 -20.52 10.15 13.66
CA ALA A 487 -19.74 10.34 12.43
C ALA A 487 -19.63 11.82 12.02
N GLU A 488 -20.35 12.73 12.69
CA GLU A 488 -20.27 14.19 12.51
C GLU A 488 -18.87 14.77 12.82
N ALA A 489 -18.02 14.00 13.53
CA ALA A 489 -16.62 14.36 13.78
C ALA A 489 -15.71 14.11 12.55
N LEU A 490 -16.18 13.45 11.50
CA LEU A 490 -15.44 13.25 10.26
C LEU A 490 -15.45 14.55 9.47
N SER A 491 -14.36 15.32 9.56
CA SER A 491 -14.24 16.67 8.98
C SER A 491 -14.40 16.76 7.45
N ASN A 492 -14.49 15.64 6.74
CA ASN A 492 -14.33 15.55 5.29
C ASN A 492 -15.54 14.94 4.55
N LEU A 493 -16.68 14.71 5.21
CA LEU A 493 -17.83 14.02 4.61
C LEU A 493 -18.40 14.69 3.34
N GLU A 494 -18.38 16.03 3.25
CA GLU A 494 -18.83 16.75 2.06
C GLU A 494 -17.94 16.46 0.84
N ASP A 495 -16.62 16.49 1.04
CA ASP A 495 -15.68 16.22 -0.04
C ASP A 495 -15.69 14.74 -0.43
N SER A 496 -15.85 13.84 0.54
CA SER A 496 -16.08 12.41 0.31
C SER A 496 -17.34 12.14 -0.52
N LEU A 497 -18.46 12.78 -0.16
CA LEU A 497 -19.71 12.69 -0.91
C LEU A 497 -19.52 13.19 -2.34
N ARG A 498 -18.82 14.32 -2.51
CA ARG A 498 -18.52 14.89 -3.82
C ARG A 498 -17.66 13.94 -4.65
N ALA A 499 -16.60 13.38 -4.09
CA ALA A 499 -15.73 12.43 -4.79
C ALA A 499 -16.49 11.17 -5.21
N TYR A 500 -17.21 10.54 -4.28
CA TYR A 500 -17.97 9.32 -4.54
C TYR A 500 -19.10 9.52 -5.56
N GLY A 501 -19.88 10.60 -5.43
CA GLY A 501 -20.94 10.85 -6.39
C GLY A 501 -20.43 11.33 -7.75
N THR A 502 -19.31 12.07 -7.82
CA THR A 502 -18.64 12.40 -9.09
C THR A 502 -18.17 11.14 -9.79
N MET A 503 -17.55 10.21 -9.04
CA MET A 503 -17.19 8.88 -9.54
C MET A 503 -18.41 8.15 -10.15
N ILE A 504 -19.56 8.12 -9.46
CA ILE A 504 -20.78 7.49 -10.01
C ILE A 504 -21.22 8.18 -11.30
N LEU A 505 -21.27 9.50 -11.32
CA LEU A 505 -21.72 10.28 -12.48
C LEU A 505 -20.80 10.13 -13.69
N GLN A 506 -19.50 9.92 -13.46
CA GLN A 506 -18.49 9.74 -14.51
C GLN A 506 -18.20 8.25 -14.83
N SER A 507 -18.89 7.31 -14.18
CA SER A 507 -18.66 5.86 -14.31
C SER A 507 -18.88 5.31 -15.73
N GLY A 508 -19.58 6.04 -16.61
CA GLY A 508 -20.00 5.55 -17.91
C GLY A 508 -21.13 4.50 -17.87
N LEU A 509 -21.67 4.20 -16.68
CA LEU A 509 -22.85 3.34 -16.52
C LEU A 509 -24.10 4.00 -17.14
N PRO A 510 -25.13 3.21 -17.53
CA PRO A 510 -26.40 3.76 -17.98
C PRO A 510 -26.99 4.73 -16.95
N VAL A 511 -27.61 5.81 -17.44
CA VAL A 511 -28.22 6.87 -16.59
C VAL A 511 -29.13 6.28 -15.52
N GLU A 512 -29.95 5.28 -15.86
CA GLU A 512 -30.84 4.61 -14.91
C GLU A 512 -30.09 3.88 -13.78
N THR A 513 -28.95 3.27 -14.09
CA THR A 513 -28.09 2.63 -13.10
C THR A 513 -27.41 3.67 -12.21
N GLN A 514 -26.95 4.80 -12.77
CA GLN A 514 -26.42 5.90 -11.97
C GLN A 514 -27.49 6.45 -11.02
N ILE A 515 -28.73 6.62 -11.49
CA ILE A 515 -29.88 7.00 -10.66
C ILE A 515 -30.11 6.00 -9.53
N ASP A 516 -30.08 4.70 -9.81
CA ASP A 516 -30.26 3.67 -8.79
C ASP A 516 -29.19 3.77 -7.69
N LEU A 517 -27.92 3.98 -8.08
CA LEU A 517 -26.80 4.15 -7.15
C LEU A 517 -26.90 5.43 -6.31
N LEU A 518 -27.34 6.54 -6.92
CA LEU A 518 -27.51 7.83 -6.25
C LEU A 518 -28.74 7.89 -5.32
N THR A 519 -29.77 7.09 -5.60
CA THR A 519 -31.03 7.10 -4.83
C THR A 519 -31.10 6.00 -3.78
N SER A 520 -30.34 4.92 -3.93
CA SER A 520 -30.49 3.68 -3.17
C SER A 520 -31.92 3.11 -3.20
N ARG A 521 -32.74 3.48 -4.18
CA ARG A 521 -34.19 3.17 -4.19
C ARG A 521 -34.50 1.68 -4.36
N LYS A 522 -33.53 0.89 -4.82
CA LYS A 522 -33.62 -0.58 -4.92
C LYS A 522 -33.53 -1.28 -3.56
N ARG A 523 -33.20 -0.55 -2.49
CA ARG A 523 -33.16 -1.10 -1.14
C ARG A 523 -34.57 -1.49 -0.66
N PRO A 524 -34.84 -2.78 -0.38
CA PRO A 524 -36.17 -3.23 0.00
C PRO A 524 -36.71 -2.53 1.25
N GLU A 525 -35.85 -2.26 2.23
CA GLU A 525 -36.23 -1.62 3.50
C GLU A 525 -36.73 -0.19 3.32
N LEU A 526 -36.32 0.50 2.25
CA LEU A 526 -36.76 1.86 1.95
C LEU A 526 -38.06 1.92 1.17
N GLN A 527 -38.56 0.79 0.65
CA GLN A 527 -39.80 0.72 -0.13
C GLN A 527 -39.84 1.75 -1.28
N GLY A 528 -38.69 1.99 -1.92
CA GLY A 528 -38.53 2.95 -3.00
C GLY A 528 -38.39 4.41 -2.59
N VAL A 529 -38.34 4.73 -1.28
CA VAL A 529 -38.05 6.08 -0.79
C VAL A 529 -36.57 6.42 -1.07
N PRO A 530 -36.25 7.48 -1.83
CA PRO A 530 -34.86 7.83 -2.12
C PRO A 530 -34.09 8.29 -0.88
N THR A 531 -32.80 7.96 -0.79
CA THR A 531 -31.92 8.43 0.30
C THR A 531 -31.94 9.96 0.43
N PHE A 532 -31.93 10.69 -0.68
CA PHE A 532 -31.95 12.16 -0.66
C PHE A 532 -33.20 12.73 0.03
N TYR A 533 -34.36 12.05 -0.10
CA TYR A 533 -35.58 12.42 0.62
C TYR A 533 -35.39 12.32 2.14
N LEU A 534 -34.76 11.23 2.60
CA LEU A 534 -34.46 11.03 4.02
C LEU A 534 -33.44 12.05 4.54
N ALA A 535 -32.44 12.40 3.72
CA ALA A 535 -31.44 13.41 4.07
C ALA A 535 -32.10 14.80 4.26
N MET A 536 -32.97 15.19 3.33
CA MET A 536 -33.79 16.40 3.44
C MET A 536 -34.66 16.41 4.71
N ALA A 537 -35.20 15.25 5.09
CA ALA A 537 -36.04 15.08 6.28
C ALA A 537 -35.26 15.02 7.61
N GLY A 538 -33.98 14.65 7.60
CA GLY A 538 -33.19 14.41 8.81
C GLY A 538 -32.13 15.46 9.14
N GLN A 539 -31.53 16.09 8.13
CA GLN A 539 -30.39 16.99 8.34
C GLN A 539 -30.80 18.36 8.85
N LYS A 540 -30.01 18.93 9.77
CA LYS A 540 -30.27 20.23 10.39
C LYS A 540 -29.56 21.41 9.72
N ASP A 541 -28.34 21.23 9.21
CA ASP A 541 -27.54 22.30 8.59
C ASP A 541 -27.68 22.36 7.06
N GLY A 542 -28.00 21.23 6.44
CA GLY A 542 -28.23 21.09 5.01
C GLY A 542 -26.97 20.99 4.16
N LYS A 543 -25.78 20.79 4.75
CA LYS A 543 -24.52 20.84 4.01
C LYS A 543 -24.37 19.68 3.02
N LEU A 544 -24.61 18.44 3.46
CA LEU A 544 -24.54 17.27 2.58
C LEU A 544 -25.66 17.31 1.52
N VAL A 545 -26.85 17.79 1.89
CA VAL A 545 -27.93 18.06 0.93
C VAL A 545 -27.50 19.04 -0.15
N ALA A 546 -26.89 20.17 0.23
CA ALA A 546 -26.40 21.16 -0.72
C ALA A 546 -25.30 20.56 -1.61
N CYS A 547 -24.37 19.80 -1.03
CA CYS A 547 -23.30 19.14 -1.76
C CYS A 547 -23.84 18.14 -2.79
N PHE A 548 -24.78 17.27 -2.40
CA PHE A 548 -25.44 16.34 -3.32
C PHE A 548 -26.19 17.09 -4.43
N ALA A 549 -26.95 18.13 -4.07
CA ALA A 549 -27.70 18.91 -5.04
C ALA A 549 -26.78 19.59 -6.06
N SER A 550 -25.73 20.27 -5.58
CA SER A 550 -24.74 20.94 -6.43
C SER A 550 -24.07 19.96 -7.41
N MET A 551 -23.70 18.78 -6.91
CA MET A 551 -23.11 17.71 -7.72
C MET A 551 -24.05 17.22 -8.82
N VAL A 552 -25.32 16.93 -8.50
CA VAL A 552 -26.31 16.50 -9.49
C VAL A 552 -26.57 17.61 -10.52
N LEU A 553 -26.71 18.86 -10.07
CA LEU A 553 -26.99 20.02 -10.94
C LEU A 553 -25.88 20.27 -11.97
N ARG A 554 -24.62 20.11 -11.54
CA ARG A 554 -23.42 20.30 -12.39
C ARG A 554 -23.06 19.09 -13.24
N SER A 555 -23.72 17.95 -13.04
CA SER A 555 -23.47 16.73 -13.81
C SER A 555 -23.94 16.83 -15.26
N GLU A 556 -23.52 15.87 -16.08
CA GLU A 556 -23.97 15.72 -17.48
C GLU A 556 -25.30 14.95 -17.60
N LEU A 557 -25.98 14.67 -16.49
CA LEU A 557 -27.27 13.99 -16.52
C LEU A 557 -28.32 14.78 -17.31
N PRO A 558 -29.25 14.08 -17.98
CA PRO A 558 -30.44 14.70 -18.56
C PRO A 558 -31.21 15.54 -17.52
N GLU A 559 -31.83 16.63 -17.98
CA GLU A 559 -32.51 17.57 -17.08
C GLU A 559 -33.64 16.91 -16.28
N ASP A 560 -34.41 16.01 -16.90
CA ASP A 560 -35.46 15.22 -16.26
C ASP A 560 -34.91 14.28 -15.17
N ALA A 561 -33.75 13.66 -15.41
CA ALA A 561 -33.06 12.86 -14.40
C ALA A 561 -32.60 13.72 -13.21
N LYS A 562 -32.06 14.92 -13.47
CA LYS A 562 -31.69 15.88 -12.40
C LYS A 562 -32.90 16.28 -11.57
N VAL A 563 -34.02 16.64 -12.23
CA VAL A 563 -35.26 17.01 -11.54
C VAL A 563 -35.79 15.86 -10.69
N MET A 564 -35.79 14.63 -11.22
CA MET A 564 -36.25 13.46 -10.46
C MET A 564 -35.39 13.18 -9.22
N LEU A 565 -34.05 13.23 -9.37
CA LEU A 565 -33.11 13.03 -8.25
C LEU A 565 -33.27 14.08 -7.16
N LEU A 566 -33.53 15.33 -7.53
CA LEU A 566 -33.63 16.47 -6.60
C LEU A 566 -35.03 16.64 -6.00
N ALA A 567 -36.08 16.32 -6.75
CA ALA A 567 -37.44 16.25 -6.22
C ALA A 567 -37.54 15.13 -5.18
N ALA A 568 -36.88 13.98 -5.46
CA ALA A 568 -36.79 12.80 -4.61
C ALA A 568 -38.14 12.43 -3.98
N SER A 569 -39.17 12.36 -4.81
CA SER A 569 -40.55 12.14 -4.33
C SER A 569 -40.79 10.72 -3.86
N VAL A 570 -41.61 10.57 -2.81
CA VAL A 570 -42.03 9.24 -2.33
C VAL A 570 -42.96 8.58 -3.37
N PRO A 571 -42.69 7.34 -3.83
CA PRO A 571 -43.45 6.72 -4.91
C PRO A 571 -44.96 6.62 -4.67
N LYS A 572 -45.37 6.35 -3.42
CA LYS A 572 -46.77 6.08 -3.06
C LYS A 572 -47.69 7.31 -3.15
N TYR A 573 -47.15 8.51 -2.89
CA TYR A 573 -47.96 9.73 -2.78
C TYR A 573 -47.37 10.93 -3.53
N GLY A 574 -46.23 10.77 -4.22
CA GLY A 574 -45.56 11.85 -4.95
C GLY A 574 -45.06 13.00 -4.05
N LEU A 575 -44.87 12.77 -2.75
CA LEU A 575 -44.49 13.82 -1.81
C LEU A 575 -43.02 14.22 -1.99
N PRO A 576 -42.70 15.48 -2.37
CA PRO A 576 -41.33 15.89 -2.64
C PRO A 576 -40.49 16.11 -1.37
N ALA A 577 -39.17 15.97 -1.49
CA ALA A 577 -38.24 16.09 -0.39
C ALA A 577 -38.20 17.50 0.24
N LEU A 578 -38.30 18.57 -0.59
CA LEU A 578 -38.35 19.95 -0.11
C LEU A 578 -39.56 20.19 0.81
N TRP A 579 -40.73 19.68 0.44
CA TRP A 579 -41.93 19.78 1.25
C TRP A 579 -41.69 19.13 2.63
N ARG A 580 -41.12 17.91 2.64
CA ARG A 580 -40.89 17.16 3.88
C ARG A 580 -39.90 17.85 4.81
N ALA A 581 -38.84 18.43 4.26
CA ALA A 581 -37.86 19.21 5.04
C ALA A 581 -38.54 20.38 5.75
N VAL A 582 -39.37 21.14 5.04
CA VAL A 582 -40.11 22.27 5.60
C VAL A 582 -41.12 21.81 6.66
N ASP A 583 -41.86 20.74 6.37
CA ASP A 583 -42.83 20.16 7.28
C ASP A 583 -42.20 19.73 8.62
N LEU A 584 -41.02 19.11 8.58
CA LEU A 584 -40.29 18.70 9.79
C LEU A 584 -39.54 19.85 10.48
N GLY A 585 -39.56 21.07 9.92
CA GLY A 585 -38.90 22.23 10.49
C GLY A 585 -37.41 22.34 10.17
N ASN A 586 -36.89 21.58 9.20
CA ASN A 586 -35.50 21.63 8.73
C ASN A 586 -35.29 22.81 7.78
N GLY A 587 -35.52 24.01 8.30
CA GLY A 587 -35.53 25.24 7.52
C GLY A 587 -34.20 25.55 6.84
N ALA A 588 -33.08 25.35 7.53
CA ALA A 588 -31.76 25.59 6.96
C ALA A 588 -31.49 24.65 5.78
N THR A 589 -31.80 23.37 5.90
CA THR A 589 -31.71 22.37 4.83
C THR A 589 -32.56 22.74 3.61
N ALA A 590 -33.83 23.12 3.83
CA ALA A 590 -34.70 23.57 2.74
C ALA A 590 -34.15 24.83 2.03
N CYS A 591 -33.59 25.78 2.78
CA CYS A 591 -33.02 27.01 2.25
C CYS A 591 -31.70 26.79 1.49
N GLN A 592 -30.88 25.86 1.95
CA GLN A 592 -29.65 25.45 1.26
C GLN A 592 -29.98 24.78 -0.08
N PHE A 593 -30.90 23.82 -0.08
CA PHE A 593 -31.39 23.19 -1.31
C PHE A 593 -31.95 24.22 -2.30
N ALA A 594 -32.81 25.13 -1.84
CA ALA A 594 -33.38 26.18 -2.68
C ALA A 594 -32.32 27.10 -3.28
N ARG A 595 -31.23 27.37 -2.54
CA ARG A 595 -30.08 28.13 -3.05
C ARG A 595 -29.45 27.45 -4.26
N GLU A 596 -29.12 26.17 -4.12
CA GLU A 596 -28.47 25.38 -5.17
C GLU A 596 -29.34 25.34 -6.43
N VAL A 597 -30.65 25.10 -6.28
CA VAL A 597 -31.59 25.07 -7.42
C VAL A 597 -31.66 26.43 -8.11
N LEU A 598 -31.76 27.54 -7.37
CA LEU A 598 -31.85 28.88 -7.95
C LEU A 598 -30.58 29.27 -8.72
N GLN A 599 -29.41 28.91 -8.20
CA GLN A 599 -28.09 29.19 -8.78
C GLN A 599 -27.70 28.23 -9.91
N SER A 600 -28.52 27.21 -10.20
CA SER A 600 -28.23 26.23 -11.24
C SER A 600 -28.53 26.74 -12.66
N GLU A 601 -28.08 26.00 -13.66
CA GLU A 601 -28.39 26.23 -15.08
C GLU A 601 -29.67 25.50 -15.55
N LEU A 602 -30.49 24.98 -14.63
CA LEU A 602 -31.75 24.31 -15.00
C LEU A 602 -32.71 25.27 -15.72
N ALA A 603 -33.53 24.72 -16.61
CA ALA A 603 -34.65 25.46 -17.17
C ALA A 603 -35.54 26.08 -16.08
N VAL A 604 -36.10 27.25 -16.39
CA VAL A 604 -36.96 28.01 -15.46
C VAL A 604 -38.13 27.15 -14.94
N SER A 605 -38.74 26.32 -15.79
CA SER A 605 -39.81 25.40 -15.40
C SER A 605 -39.36 24.35 -14.38
N ALA A 606 -38.18 23.75 -14.58
CA ALA A 606 -37.60 22.78 -13.66
C ALA A 606 -37.26 23.42 -12.30
N LYS A 607 -36.70 24.64 -12.30
CA LYS A 607 -36.48 25.41 -11.06
C LYS A 607 -37.79 25.65 -10.32
N VAL A 608 -38.84 26.09 -11.02
CA VAL A 608 -40.16 26.36 -10.43
C VAL A 608 -40.77 25.08 -9.85
N GLU A 609 -40.67 23.95 -10.55
CA GLU A 609 -41.15 22.66 -10.07
C GLU A 609 -40.48 22.24 -8.75
N LEU A 610 -39.14 22.23 -8.73
CA LEU A 610 -38.35 21.83 -7.57
C LEU A 610 -38.58 22.75 -6.36
N LEU A 611 -38.66 24.07 -6.59
CA LEU A 611 -38.85 25.07 -5.53
C LEU A 611 -40.28 25.13 -5.01
N ALA A 612 -41.28 24.87 -5.87
CA ALA A 612 -42.66 24.77 -5.43
C ALA A 612 -42.83 23.56 -4.50
N GLY A 613 -42.22 22.41 -4.84
CA GLY A 613 -42.25 21.20 -4.01
C GLY A 613 -43.65 20.86 -3.56
N LYS A 614 -44.60 20.78 -4.50
CA LYS A 614 -46.03 20.61 -4.20
C LYS A 614 -46.31 19.20 -3.70
N ASP A 615 -47.07 19.06 -2.62
CA ASP A 615 -47.58 17.76 -2.18
C ASP A 615 -48.70 17.23 -3.10
N ALA A 616 -49.21 16.04 -2.80
CA ALA A 616 -50.33 15.41 -3.53
C ALA A 616 -51.60 16.27 -3.60
N THR A 617 -51.75 17.26 -2.72
CA THR A 617 -52.88 18.20 -2.71
C THR A 617 -52.59 19.49 -3.47
N GLY A 618 -51.43 19.59 -4.11
CA GLY A 618 -50.97 20.78 -4.80
C GLY A 618 -50.48 21.89 -3.86
N THR A 619 -50.26 21.61 -2.56
CA THR A 619 -49.83 22.61 -1.59
C THR A 619 -48.31 22.78 -1.65
N PRO A 620 -47.79 23.98 -1.98
CA PRO A 620 -46.34 24.21 -2.08
C PRO A 620 -45.64 24.23 -0.72
N ALA A 621 -44.34 23.90 -0.71
CA ALA A 621 -43.52 23.90 0.50
C ALA A 621 -43.52 25.27 1.21
N LEU A 622 -43.46 26.37 0.47
CA LEU A 622 -43.51 27.73 1.05
C LEU A 622 -44.82 27.99 1.81
N ALA A 623 -45.96 27.51 1.29
CA ALA A 623 -47.25 27.65 1.96
C ALA A 623 -47.28 26.90 3.30
N VAL A 624 -46.67 25.71 3.37
CA VAL A 624 -46.52 24.95 4.62
C VAL A 624 -45.64 25.69 5.62
N ALA A 625 -44.51 26.25 5.18
CA ALA A 625 -43.63 27.05 6.05
C ALA A 625 -44.39 28.21 6.69
N MET A 626 -45.19 28.93 5.90
CA MET A 626 -45.96 30.06 6.39
C MET A 626 -47.11 29.64 7.31
N ALA A 627 -47.85 28.57 6.99
CA ALA A 627 -48.92 28.04 7.83
C ALA A 627 -48.41 27.53 9.20
N LYS A 628 -47.19 26.98 9.24
CA LYS A 628 -46.51 26.58 10.48
C LYS A 628 -45.91 27.76 11.26
N GLY A 629 -45.87 28.96 10.68
CA GLY A 629 -45.26 30.12 11.31
C GLY A 629 -43.73 30.05 11.35
N ALA A 630 -43.10 29.26 10.47
CA ALA A 630 -41.64 29.11 10.38
C ALA A 630 -40.99 30.37 9.80
N ARG A 631 -40.93 31.43 10.62
CA ARG A 631 -40.56 32.78 10.19
C ARG A 631 -39.21 32.85 9.48
N GLY A 632 -38.19 32.17 10.02
CA GLY A 632 -36.84 32.14 9.45
C GLY A 632 -36.85 31.52 8.04
N THR A 633 -37.34 30.29 7.92
CA THR A 633 -37.43 29.54 6.66
C THR A 633 -38.20 30.31 5.59
N ALA A 634 -39.42 30.76 5.91
CA ALA A 634 -40.26 31.46 4.95
C ALA A 634 -39.63 32.79 4.50
N SER A 635 -39.08 33.58 5.43
CA SER A 635 -38.43 34.85 5.09
C SER A 635 -37.21 34.65 4.20
N PHE A 636 -36.47 33.57 4.44
CA PHE A 636 -35.26 33.27 3.69
C PHE A 636 -35.56 32.79 2.27
N LEU A 637 -36.49 31.83 2.12
CA LEU A 637 -36.96 31.37 0.82
C LEU A 637 -37.53 32.53 -0.02
N VAL A 638 -38.36 33.39 0.58
CA VAL A 638 -38.91 34.58 -0.10
C VAL A 638 -37.79 35.50 -0.59
N ARG A 639 -36.77 35.77 0.23
CA ARG A 639 -35.60 36.57 -0.20
C ARG A 639 -34.84 35.91 -1.33
N GLN A 640 -34.56 34.62 -1.24
CA GLN A 640 -33.82 33.89 -2.26
C GLN A 640 -34.53 33.94 -3.62
N ILE A 641 -35.85 33.72 -3.64
CA ILE A 641 -36.65 33.80 -4.87
C ILE A 641 -36.61 35.22 -5.45
N LEU A 642 -36.81 36.25 -4.63
CA LEU A 642 -36.82 37.64 -5.09
C LEU A 642 -35.47 38.10 -5.65
N CYS A 643 -34.37 37.68 -5.02
CA CYS A 643 -33.01 38.02 -5.44
C CYS A 643 -32.45 37.10 -6.53
N SER A 644 -33.24 36.14 -7.04
CA SER A 644 -32.80 35.24 -8.11
C SER A 644 -32.97 35.84 -9.50
N ASP A 645 -32.38 35.18 -10.49
CA ASP A 645 -32.50 35.55 -11.91
C ASP A 645 -33.78 35.00 -12.57
N LEU A 646 -34.72 34.47 -11.78
CA LEU A 646 -36.01 34.03 -12.31
C LEU A 646 -36.80 35.21 -12.90
N PRO A 647 -37.56 35.00 -13.99
CA PRO A 647 -38.50 36.01 -14.48
C PRO A 647 -39.50 36.42 -13.40
N ASP A 648 -39.88 37.69 -13.35
CA ASP A 648 -40.77 38.23 -12.32
C ASP A 648 -42.10 37.48 -12.22
N ALA A 649 -42.66 37.02 -13.34
CA ALA A 649 -43.88 36.20 -13.35
C ALA A 649 -43.72 34.88 -12.57
N MET A 650 -42.56 34.23 -12.70
CA MET A 650 -42.25 32.97 -12.00
C MET A 650 -41.92 33.22 -10.53
N LYS A 651 -41.27 34.35 -10.20
CA LYS A 651 -41.11 34.80 -8.82
C LYS A 651 -42.48 34.97 -8.16
N VAL A 652 -43.41 35.66 -8.82
CA VAL A 652 -44.79 35.86 -8.33
C VAL A 652 -45.51 34.52 -8.16
N GLU A 653 -45.40 33.60 -9.11
CA GLU A 653 -46.02 32.27 -8.99
C GLU A 653 -45.53 31.50 -7.74
N LEU A 654 -44.21 31.41 -7.56
CA LEU A 654 -43.60 30.73 -6.42
C LEU A 654 -43.97 31.41 -5.09
N LEU A 655 -43.95 32.74 -5.04
CA LEU A 655 -44.25 33.53 -3.84
C LEU A 655 -45.73 33.51 -3.48
N ALA A 656 -46.63 33.51 -4.47
CA ALA A 656 -48.06 33.35 -4.24
C ALA A 656 -48.36 31.99 -3.62
N GLY A 657 -47.64 30.95 -4.03
CA GLY A 657 -47.67 29.62 -3.40
C GLY A 657 -49.09 29.05 -3.31
N LYS A 658 -49.89 29.25 -4.36
CA LYS A 658 -51.31 28.87 -4.38
C LYS A 658 -51.45 27.36 -4.24
N ASN A 659 -52.27 26.91 -3.30
CA ASN A 659 -52.68 25.50 -3.21
C ASN A 659 -53.77 25.17 -4.25
N ALA A 660 -54.21 23.91 -4.31
CA ALA A 660 -55.26 23.49 -5.27
C ALA A 660 -56.61 24.22 -5.09
N LYS A 661 -56.85 24.88 -3.96
CA LYS A 661 -58.04 25.69 -3.69
C LYS A 661 -57.85 27.17 -4.08
N GLY A 662 -56.69 27.53 -4.64
CA GLY A 662 -56.34 28.89 -5.03
C GLY A 662 -55.93 29.81 -3.88
N VAL A 663 -55.87 29.31 -2.63
CA VAL A 663 -55.49 30.12 -1.46
C VAL A 663 -54.00 30.37 -1.49
N THR A 664 -53.59 31.63 -1.38
CA THR A 664 -52.17 32.00 -1.38
C THR A 664 -51.49 31.62 -0.06
N ALA A 665 -50.16 31.46 -0.08
CA ALA A 665 -49.37 31.13 1.11
C ALA A 665 -49.58 32.13 2.26
N LEU A 666 -49.63 33.43 1.93
CA LEU A 666 -49.82 34.50 2.92
C LEU A 666 -51.27 34.58 3.44
N GLU A 667 -52.28 34.39 2.58
CA GLU A 667 -53.68 34.27 3.03
C GLU A 667 -53.86 33.08 3.99
N GLY A 668 -53.26 31.94 3.67
CA GLY A 668 -53.27 30.75 4.53
C GLY A 668 -52.63 31.03 5.90
N ALA A 669 -51.52 31.78 5.91
CA ALA A 669 -50.84 32.17 7.15
C ALA A 669 -51.66 33.13 8.02
N VAL A 670 -52.41 34.07 7.42
CA VAL A 670 -53.35 34.93 8.15
C VAL A 670 -54.49 34.11 8.75
N LYS A 671 -55.09 33.21 7.97
CA LYS A 671 -56.15 32.31 8.44
C LYS A 671 -55.68 31.41 9.60
N ALA A 672 -54.40 31.07 9.63
CA ALA A 672 -53.77 30.29 10.70
C ALA A 672 -53.19 31.14 11.85
N ASP A 673 -53.50 32.45 11.91
CA ASP A 673 -53.02 33.41 12.92
C ASP A 673 -51.49 33.47 13.07
N ARG A 674 -50.77 33.33 11.95
CA ARG A 674 -49.29 33.38 11.91
C ARG A 674 -48.78 34.78 11.59
N LEU A 675 -49.24 35.80 12.33
CA LEU A 675 -48.97 37.22 12.03
C LEU A 675 -47.48 37.58 11.95
N GLY A 676 -46.62 36.88 12.70
CA GLY A 676 -45.18 37.10 12.71
C GLY A 676 -44.50 36.80 11.35
N VAL A 677 -44.87 35.70 10.69
CA VAL A 677 -44.32 35.35 9.37
C VAL A 677 -44.90 36.25 8.27
N VAL A 678 -46.18 36.59 8.38
CA VAL A 678 -46.87 37.51 7.45
C VAL A 678 -46.20 38.87 7.44
N LYS A 679 -45.96 39.47 8.62
CA LYS A 679 -45.27 40.77 8.72
C LYS A 679 -43.85 40.71 8.14
N ALA A 680 -43.11 39.64 8.39
CA ALA A 680 -41.76 39.48 7.89
C ALA A 680 -41.73 39.39 6.35
N CYS A 681 -42.53 38.51 5.75
CA CYS A 681 -42.59 38.32 4.30
C CYS A 681 -43.12 39.57 3.58
N ARG A 682 -44.16 40.22 4.13
CA ARG A 682 -44.69 41.49 3.61
C ARG A 682 -43.62 42.58 3.52
N ASN A 683 -42.81 42.72 4.56
CA ASN A 683 -41.73 43.70 4.58
C ASN A 683 -40.63 43.40 3.55
N ILE A 684 -40.37 42.12 3.28
CA ILE A 684 -39.41 41.70 2.26
C ILE A 684 -39.96 42.00 0.86
N ILE A 685 -41.22 41.63 0.58
CA ILE A 685 -41.86 41.84 -0.73
C ILE A 685 -41.95 43.33 -1.06
N ARG A 686 -42.35 44.20 -0.11
CA ARG A 686 -42.42 45.65 -0.31
C ARG A 686 -41.09 46.33 -0.62
N ARG A 687 -39.98 45.70 -0.22
CA ARG A 687 -38.62 46.21 -0.45
C ARG A 687 -37.94 45.54 -1.66
N SER A 688 -38.67 44.68 -2.37
CA SER A 688 -38.16 43.98 -3.53
C SER A 688 -38.19 44.86 -4.77
N GLU A 689 -37.48 44.43 -5.81
CA GLU A 689 -37.44 45.09 -7.12
C GLU A 689 -38.60 44.67 -8.03
N LEU A 690 -39.54 43.84 -7.54
CA LEU A 690 -40.72 43.48 -8.33
C LEU A 690 -41.55 44.72 -8.69
N PRO A 691 -42.17 44.74 -9.88
CA PRO A 691 -43.08 45.81 -10.27
C PRO A 691 -44.18 46.06 -9.21
N PRO A 692 -44.56 47.33 -8.92
CA PRO A 692 -45.54 47.64 -7.88
C PRO A 692 -46.88 46.90 -8.03
N ALA A 693 -47.33 46.64 -9.26
CA ALA A 693 -48.55 45.89 -9.54
C ALA A 693 -48.45 44.42 -9.05
N MET A 694 -47.31 43.78 -9.25
CA MET A 694 -47.06 42.41 -8.79
C MET A 694 -46.87 42.33 -7.27
N GLN A 695 -46.27 43.37 -6.66
CA GLN A 695 -46.22 43.48 -5.20
C GLN A 695 -47.63 43.61 -4.61
N ALA A 696 -48.51 44.39 -5.24
CA ALA A 696 -49.90 44.54 -4.83
C ALA A 696 -50.68 43.23 -5.00
N GLU A 697 -50.45 42.47 -6.07
CA GLU A 697 -51.05 41.14 -6.29
C GLU A 697 -50.67 40.16 -5.16
N LEU A 698 -49.37 40.06 -4.85
CA LEU A 698 -48.87 39.17 -3.79
C LEU A 698 -49.38 39.55 -2.39
N LEU A 699 -49.76 40.81 -2.19
CA LEU A 699 -50.25 41.35 -0.93
C LEU A 699 -51.77 41.56 -0.91
N ALA A 700 -52.49 41.11 -1.93
CA ALA A 700 -53.95 41.21 -1.98
C ALA A 700 -54.58 40.29 -0.93
N GLY A 701 -55.52 40.82 -0.13
CA GLY A 701 -56.29 40.03 0.85
C GLY A 701 -55.63 39.80 2.23
N ILE A 702 -54.65 40.63 2.62
CA ILE A 702 -53.75 40.45 3.78
C ILE A 702 -53.42 41.79 4.45
#